data_AF-A0A1S9BZG2-F1
#
_entry.id   AF-A0A1S9BZG2-F1
#
_cell.length_a   1.000
_cell.length_b   1.000
_cell.length_c   1.000
_cell.angle_alpha   90.00
_cell.angle_beta   90.00
_cell.angle_gamma   90.00
#
_symmetry.space_group_name_H-M   'P 1'
#
loop_
_entity.id
_entity.type
_entity.pdbx_description
1 polymer ?
#
loop_
_entity_poly.entity_id
_entity_poly.type
_entity_poly.pdbx_seq_one_letter_code
_entity_poly.pdbx_strand_id
1 'polypeptide(L)'
;MEEKLKKRLVIGILAHVDAGKTTLSESILFESGKIRSLGRVDNGNAYLDTNHMEKERGITIFSKMAAFDLKDIAVSLLDTPGHVDFSAEMEKTLSVLDYAILVVNGADGVQGHTETLWRLLERYSIPVFIFVNKMDQPGTDKEELLRDLEKHFGNSAVDFSDAGVYSMSETLKENIAICDERIMEKYLEKGELDPKDVRNMIWDRKLFPVYFGSALKNFGVKEFLDGIYTFTEIPLYPDAFGAKVFKIAKDDSDRRLTYMKITGGELKVRTEIVPDEKVSEIRIYSGSRYVNVDTAEAGTVCAVLGVGSLKTGDSVGCEPKGKEMSLKPVLDYQVVSRDVDSLELYRKLMTISDEFPELHISWDNALKEIHVHLMGEVQIEILKRVVKERFDIELELGESRILYLETIAEPVLGVGHFEPLRHYAEVLLLMEPLPRGSGLQFRADCSTDELAVNWQRLVLTHLREKEHVGVLTGSGITDIRFTLIAGRAHNKHTEGGDFREATYRAVRQGLRKAVNVLLEPYYAFTLEIPQEYVGRAMTDLSNMNAKFAPPEIKDDSSVIVGTAAVKAMRDYHKEVMVYSKGRGHLFLRFSGYDKCHDAESVILNSGYDPDDDILNPSSSVFCAQGSGYIVPFDQVESYMHVESPVDLYEDVEKRDFEADAVRMERSREKKSDQKYKNGGQYIADQELEEIFIRTFGPIKNRAKEVNLASARTIRAKEKEANKAQNHREIKTSEKKKEYLLVDGYNIIFAWDDLCELAKTNIDSARSKLLDIMSNYAGFTGKSVIVVFDAYRVAGHQVEQIKYHNIFVVYTREAMTADEYIEEETHELKKQYDVTVATSDKVVQVITWGKGAVILSAKNLLEEVERIDSIVRNEHLGKDPAAGPIGTRLEIPKEISEDI
;
A
#
# COMPACT_ATOMS: atom_id res chain seq x y z
N MET A 1 -17.81 -27.09 -53.97
CA MET A 1 -18.70 -26.07 -53.37
C MET A 1 -17.83 -25.42 -52.32
N GLU A 2 -17.07 -24.40 -52.72
CA GLU A 2 -16.14 -23.70 -51.83
C GLU A 2 -16.94 -23.09 -50.68
N GLU A 3 -16.70 -23.51 -49.45
CA GLU A 3 -17.07 -22.73 -48.27
C GLU A 3 -16.39 -21.37 -48.43
N LYS A 4 -17.13 -20.36 -48.89
CA LYS A 4 -16.66 -18.97 -48.85
C LYS A 4 -16.19 -18.71 -47.42
N LEU A 5 -14.92 -18.34 -47.26
CA LEU A 5 -14.34 -17.90 -46.00
C LEU A 5 -15.29 -16.88 -45.34
N LYS A 6 -16.03 -17.32 -44.31
CA LYS A 6 -16.90 -16.45 -43.52
C LYS A 6 -16.01 -15.42 -42.84
N LYS A 7 -16.37 -14.15 -42.99
CA LYS A 7 -15.70 -13.03 -42.33
C LYS A 7 -15.87 -13.17 -40.81
N ARG A 8 -14.85 -12.86 -40.02
CA ARG A 8 -14.88 -13.04 -38.55
C ARG A 8 -14.65 -11.74 -37.83
N LEU A 9 -15.40 -11.54 -36.75
CA LEU A 9 -15.37 -10.31 -35.97
C LEU A 9 -15.55 -10.63 -34.48
N VAL A 10 -14.76 -9.98 -33.63
CA VAL A 10 -14.89 -10.07 -32.17
C VAL A 10 -15.41 -8.74 -31.64
N ILE A 11 -16.62 -8.75 -31.07
CA ILE A 11 -17.26 -7.57 -30.50
C ILE A 11 -17.39 -7.76 -28.98
N GLY A 12 -16.98 -6.76 -28.20
CA GLY A 12 -17.22 -6.74 -26.75
C GLY A 12 -18.37 -5.82 -26.38
N ILE A 13 -19.20 -6.19 -25.41
CA ILE A 13 -20.22 -5.29 -24.84
C ILE A 13 -19.72 -4.82 -23.47
N LEU A 14 -19.69 -3.50 -23.29
CA LEU A 14 -19.25 -2.81 -22.08
C LEU A 14 -20.33 -1.87 -21.59
N ALA A 15 -20.55 -1.81 -20.28
CA ALA A 15 -21.54 -0.91 -19.70
C ALA A 15 -21.28 -0.70 -18.21
N HIS A 16 -21.80 0.39 -17.67
CA HIS A 16 -21.94 0.52 -16.21
C HIS A 16 -22.97 -0.47 -15.65
N VAL A 17 -22.93 -0.68 -14.33
CA VAL A 17 -23.88 -1.51 -13.59
C VAL A 17 -25.30 -1.06 -13.92
N ASP A 18 -26.20 -2.02 -14.10
CA ASP A 18 -27.61 -1.81 -14.44
C ASP A 18 -27.91 -1.07 -15.76
N ALA A 19 -26.93 -0.73 -16.60
CA ALA A 19 -27.20 -0.14 -17.92
C ALA A 19 -27.92 -1.10 -18.90
N GLY A 20 -28.08 -2.37 -18.53
CA GLY A 20 -28.81 -3.38 -19.30
C GLY A 20 -27.95 -4.10 -20.35
N LYS A 21 -26.64 -4.23 -20.07
CA LYS A 21 -25.67 -4.96 -20.90
C LYS A 21 -26.14 -6.37 -21.27
N THR A 22 -26.40 -7.22 -20.27
CA THR A 22 -26.86 -8.60 -20.49
C THR A 22 -28.19 -8.63 -21.25
N THR A 23 -29.10 -7.69 -20.96
CA THR A 23 -30.38 -7.56 -21.67
C THR A 23 -30.17 -7.25 -23.15
N LEU A 24 -29.20 -6.39 -23.49
CA LEU A 24 -28.82 -6.11 -24.87
C LEU A 24 -28.19 -7.35 -25.54
N SER A 25 -27.30 -8.06 -24.84
CA SER A 25 -26.71 -9.32 -25.31
C SER A 25 -27.79 -10.35 -25.66
N GLU A 26 -28.79 -10.54 -24.79
CA GLU A 26 -29.96 -11.41 -25.03
C GLU A 26 -30.74 -10.98 -26.28
N SER A 27 -31.04 -9.69 -26.40
CA SER A 27 -31.79 -9.14 -27.52
C SER A 27 -31.05 -9.33 -28.85
N ILE A 28 -29.73 -9.13 -28.88
CA ILE A 28 -28.89 -9.41 -30.05
C ILE A 28 -28.92 -10.90 -30.43
N LEU A 29 -28.82 -11.80 -29.45
CA LEU A 29 -28.88 -13.24 -29.67
C LEU A 29 -30.27 -13.69 -30.15
N PHE A 30 -31.33 -13.01 -29.74
CA PHE A 30 -32.69 -13.27 -30.17
C PHE A 30 -32.92 -12.82 -31.62
N GLU A 31 -32.53 -11.59 -31.96
CA GLU A 31 -32.66 -11.03 -33.32
C GLU A 31 -31.79 -11.78 -34.34
N SER A 32 -30.62 -12.29 -33.94
CA SER A 32 -29.80 -13.16 -34.78
C SER A 32 -30.35 -14.59 -34.92
N GLY A 33 -31.46 -14.92 -34.25
CA GLY A 33 -32.10 -16.24 -34.29
C GLY A 33 -31.36 -17.34 -33.53
N LYS A 34 -30.34 -17.00 -32.73
CA LYS A 34 -29.55 -17.95 -31.95
C LYS A 34 -30.33 -18.51 -30.76
N ILE A 35 -31.12 -17.67 -30.10
CA ILE A 35 -32.03 -18.06 -29.03
C ILE A 35 -33.49 -17.93 -29.49
N ARG A 36 -34.35 -18.83 -29.00
CA ARG A 36 -35.78 -18.87 -29.38
C ARG A 36 -36.68 -17.96 -28.55
N SER A 37 -36.20 -17.52 -27.39
CA SER A 37 -36.95 -16.72 -26.41
C SER A 37 -36.00 -15.81 -25.66
N LEU A 38 -36.42 -14.57 -25.38
CA LEU A 38 -35.67 -13.61 -24.57
C LEU A 38 -35.61 -14.05 -23.10
N GLY A 39 -34.40 -14.17 -22.55
CA GLY A 39 -34.15 -14.31 -21.12
C GLY A 39 -34.14 -12.96 -20.39
N ARG A 40 -34.21 -13.00 -19.05
CA ARG A 40 -34.06 -11.84 -18.15
C ARG A 40 -33.11 -12.16 -17.00
N VAL A 41 -32.34 -11.15 -16.62
CA VAL A 41 -31.43 -11.22 -15.46
C VAL A 41 -32.23 -11.31 -14.17
N ASP A 42 -33.23 -10.43 -13.98
CA ASP A 42 -34.09 -10.40 -12.78
C ASP A 42 -34.87 -11.71 -12.55
N ASN A 43 -35.14 -12.46 -13.62
CA ASN A 43 -35.84 -13.74 -13.55
C ASN A 43 -34.88 -14.94 -13.47
N GLY A 44 -33.56 -14.72 -13.44
CA GLY A 44 -32.52 -15.75 -13.35
C GLY A 44 -32.44 -16.70 -14.57
N ASN A 45 -33.00 -16.30 -15.72
CA ASN A 45 -33.12 -17.13 -16.93
C ASN A 45 -32.36 -16.57 -18.14
N ALA A 46 -31.46 -15.60 -17.94
CA ALA A 46 -30.54 -15.15 -18.99
C ALA A 46 -29.63 -16.32 -19.46
N TYR A 47 -29.45 -16.42 -20.76
CA TYR A 47 -28.64 -17.40 -21.48
C TYR A 47 -27.15 -17.27 -21.14
N LEU A 48 -26.66 -16.05 -20.97
CA LEU A 48 -25.26 -15.81 -20.62
C LEU A 48 -25.01 -16.03 -19.14
N ASP A 49 -25.86 -15.54 -18.24
CA ASP A 49 -25.68 -15.64 -16.78
C ASP A 49 -26.03 -17.02 -16.22
N THR A 50 -25.17 -18.01 -16.48
CA THR A 50 -25.33 -19.40 -16.02
C THR A 50 -24.84 -19.65 -14.59
N ASN A 51 -23.94 -18.82 -14.04
CA ASN A 51 -23.40 -19.02 -12.68
C ASN A 51 -24.45 -18.65 -11.63
N HIS A 52 -24.55 -19.44 -10.55
CA HIS A 52 -25.49 -19.19 -9.46
C HIS A 52 -25.30 -17.83 -8.80
N MET A 53 -24.04 -17.39 -8.61
CA MET A 53 -23.73 -16.08 -8.02
C MET A 53 -24.20 -14.91 -8.89
N GLU A 54 -24.04 -15.02 -10.21
CA GLU A 54 -24.48 -13.99 -11.15
C GLU A 54 -26.01 -13.89 -11.18
N LYS A 55 -26.70 -15.03 -11.11
CA LYS A 55 -28.18 -15.07 -11.06
C LYS A 55 -28.75 -14.48 -9.78
N GLU A 56 -28.14 -14.76 -8.62
CA GLU A 56 -28.61 -14.21 -7.35
C GLU A 56 -28.40 -12.70 -7.24
N ARG A 57 -27.28 -12.19 -7.77
CA ARG A 57 -26.94 -10.77 -7.68
C ARG A 57 -27.46 -9.93 -8.83
N GLY A 58 -27.78 -10.55 -9.95
CA GLY A 58 -28.15 -9.85 -11.18
C GLY A 58 -27.01 -9.07 -11.84
N ILE A 59 -25.74 -9.45 -11.59
CA ILE A 59 -24.56 -8.83 -12.19
C ILE A 59 -23.71 -9.85 -12.95
N THR A 60 -23.08 -9.43 -14.05
CA THR A 60 -22.09 -10.23 -14.78
C THR A 60 -20.74 -10.16 -14.04
N ILE A 61 -20.21 -11.31 -13.64
CA ILE A 61 -18.94 -11.42 -12.89
C ILE A 61 -17.82 -11.92 -13.82
N PHE A 62 -18.14 -12.87 -14.70
CA PHE A 62 -17.14 -13.49 -15.58
C PHE A 62 -17.41 -13.14 -17.04
N SER A 63 -16.37 -12.79 -17.80
CA SER A 63 -16.50 -12.57 -19.23
C SER A 63 -16.97 -13.85 -19.94
N LYS A 64 -18.02 -13.75 -20.76
CA LYS A 64 -18.59 -14.89 -21.51
C LYS A 64 -18.66 -14.64 -22.99
N MET A 65 -18.58 -15.74 -23.75
CA MET A 65 -18.62 -15.70 -25.21
C MET A 65 -19.92 -16.27 -25.75
N ALA A 66 -20.51 -15.57 -26.71
CA ALA A 66 -21.60 -16.06 -27.55
C ALA A 66 -21.23 -15.94 -29.02
N ALA A 67 -21.49 -16.98 -29.81
CA ALA A 67 -21.25 -16.95 -31.24
C ALA A 67 -22.58 -16.88 -32.00
N PHE A 68 -22.71 -15.88 -32.87
CA PHE A 68 -23.86 -15.69 -33.75
C PHE A 68 -23.43 -15.27 -35.16
N ASP A 69 -24.29 -15.48 -36.14
CA ASP A 69 -24.05 -15.06 -37.53
C ASP A 69 -24.80 -13.75 -37.80
N LEU A 70 -24.08 -12.72 -38.24
CA LEU A 70 -24.63 -11.48 -38.77
C LEU A 70 -24.47 -11.49 -40.30
N LYS A 71 -25.48 -12.00 -41.01
CA LYS A 71 -25.46 -12.22 -42.47
C LYS A 71 -24.27 -13.12 -42.88
N ASP A 72 -23.25 -12.59 -43.55
CA ASP A 72 -22.04 -13.32 -43.97
C ASP A 72 -20.86 -13.18 -42.99
N ILE A 73 -21.06 -12.51 -41.84
CA ILE A 73 -20.05 -12.30 -40.80
C ILE A 73 -20.36 -13.19 -39.59
N ALA A 74 -19.40 -14.02 -39.18
CA ALA A 74 -19.43 -14.76 -37.93
C ALA A 74 -18.93 -13.85 -36.78
N VAL A 75 -19.81 -13.53 -35.84
CA VAL A 75 -19.52 -12.62 -34.72
C VAL A 75 -19.33 -13.42 -33.44
N SER A 76 -18.21 -13.17 -32.76
CA SER A 76 -17.95 -13.61 -31.39
C SER A 76 -18.24 -12.43 -30.45
N LEU A 77 -19.35 -12.52 -29.71
CA LEU A 77 -19.75 -11.53 -28.71
C LEU A 77 -19.11 -11.87 -27.38
N LEU A 78 -18.33 -10.94 -26.82
CA LEU A 78 -17.76 -11.04 -25.49
C LEU A 78 -18.53 -10.11 -24.53
N ASP A 79 -19.30 -10.71 -23.63
CA ASP A 79 -20.03 -9.99 -22.60
C ASP A 79 -19.09 -9.75 -21.41
N THR A 80 -18.77 -8.49 -21.12
CA THR A 80 -17.75 -8.12 -20.10
C THR A 80 -18.38 -7.70 -18.78
N PRO A 81 -17.75 -7.91 -17.62
CA PRO A 81 -18.25 -7.38 -16.34
C PRO A 81 -18.42 -5.85 -16.38
N GLY A 82 -19.50 -5.33 -15.79
CA GLY A 82 -19.82 -3.89 -15.77
C GLY A 82 -19.64 -3.21 -14.41
N HIS A 83 -19.21 -3.98 -13.41
CA HIS A 83 -18.98 -3.50 -12.05
C HIS A 83 -17.52 -3.11 -11.87
N VAL A 84 -17.26 -2.02 -11.14
CA VAL A 84 -15.93 -1.45 -10.90
C VAL A 84 -14.93 -2.48 -10.35
N ASP A 85 -15.34 -3.33 -9.41
CA ASP A 85 -14.50 -4.39 -8.85
C ASP A 85 -13.99 -5.41 -9.90
N PHE A 86 -14.66 -5.58 -11.04
CA PHE A 86 -14.26 -6.51 -12.11
C PHE A 86 -13.64 -5.81 -13.33
N SER A 87 -13.23 -4.55 -13.18
CA SER A 87 -12.64 -3.77 -14.27
C SER A 87 -11.35 -4.40 -14.83
N ALA A 88 -10.58 -5.12 -13.99
CA ALA A 88 -9.40 -5.85 -14.44
C ALA A 88 -9.75 -7.03 -15.39
N GLU A 89 -10.79 -7.80 -15.07
CA GLU A 89 -11.29 -8.87 -15.93
C GLU A 89 -11.82 -8.32 -17.26
N MET A 90 -12.51 -7.18 -17.20
CA MET A 90 -12.95 -6.45 -18.37
C MET A 90 -11.76 -5.97 -19.23
N GLU A 91 -10.70 -5.41 -18.62
CA GLU A 91 -9.52 -4.90 -19.35
C GLU A 91 -8.80 -6.01 -20.13
N LYS A 92 -8.72 -7.23 -19.60
CA LYS A 92 -8.16 -8.39 -20.34
C LYS A 92 -8.91 -8.64 -21.64
N THR A 93 -10.23 -8.52 -21.58
CA THR A 93 -11.12 -8.79 -22.70
C THR A 93 -10.95 -7.74 -23.80
N LEU A 94 -10.69 -6.47 -23.44
CA LEU A 94 -10.42 -5.39 -24.39
C LEU A 94 -9.28 -5.73 -25.36
N SER A 95 -8.26 -6.43 -24.87
CA SER A 95 -7.06 -6.73 -25.63
C SER A 95 -7.27 -7.62 -26.86
N VAL A 96 -8.42 -8.28 -26.97
CA VAL A 96 -8.81 -9.17 -28.07
C VAL A 96 -10.01 -8.66 -28.88
N LEU A 97 -10.58 -7.51 -28.55
CA LEU A 97 -11.73 -6.96 -29.27
C LEU A 97 -11.29 -6.33 -30.60
N ASP A 98 -12.12 -6.51 -31.63
CA ASP A 98 -12.03 -5.71 -32.86
C ASP A 98 -12.88 -4.45 -32.74
N TYR A 99 -14.05 -4.58 -32.12
CA TYR A 99 -14.99 -3.48 -31.87
C TYR A 99 -15.59 -3.60 -30.47
N ALA A 100 -16.02 -2.48 -29.93
CA ALA A 100 -16.74 -2.41 -28.66
C ALA A 100 -18.12 -1.78 -28.82
N ILE A 101 -19.08 -2.29 -28.06
CA ILE A 101 -20.40 -1.69 -27.86
C ILE A 101 -20.40 -1.09 -26.46
N LEU A 102 -20.45 0.24 -26.37
CA LEU A 102 -20.60 0.94 -25.09
C LEU A 102 -22.09 1.20 -24.84
N VAL A 103 -22.64 0.58 -23.81
CA VAL A 103 -24.05 0.72 -23.43
C VAL A 103 -24.17 1.80 -22.35
N VAL A 104 -25.01 2.79 -22.60
CA VAL A 104 -25.30 3.90 -21.68
C VAL A 104 -26.76 3.82 -21.28
N ASN A 105 -27.07 4.03 -19.99
CA ASN A 105 -28.45 4.09 -19.53
C ASN A 105 -29.04 5.47 -19.89
N GLY A 106 -30.14 5.50 -20.65
CA GLY A 106 -30.80 6.73 -21.03
C GLY A 106 -31.38 7.53 -19.85
N ALA A 107 -31.69 6.91 -18.71
CA ALA A 107 -32.15 7.64 -17.53
C ALA A 107 -31.01 8.26 -16.71
N ASP A 108 -29.85 7.60 -16.68
CA ASP A 108 -28.73 7.99 -15.82
C ASP A 108 -27.64 8.79 -16.56
N GLY A 109 -27.64 8.78 -17.90
CA GLY A 109 -26.63 9.44 -18.72
C GLY A 109 -25.22 8.85 -18.55
N VAL A 110 -24.19 9.68 -18.80
CA VAL A 110 -22.79 9.28 -18.63
C VAL A 110 -22.42 9.27 -17.14
N GLN A 111 -21.91 8.12 -16.68
CA GLN A 111 -21.50 7.89 -15.30
C GLN A 111 -19.97 7.82 -15.19
N GLY A 112 -19.40 7.99 -13.99
CA GLY A 112 -17.94 7.96 -13.78
C GLY A 112 -17.27 6.66 -14.22
N HIS A 113 -17.95 5.51 -14.03
CA HIS A 113 -17.44 4.25 -14.57
C HIS A 113 -17.52 4.20 -16.10
N THR A 114 -18.54 4.78 -16.72
CA THR A 114 -18.64 4.89 -18.18
C THR A 114 -17.47 5.68 -18.76
N GLU A 115 -17.02 6.74 -18.08
CA GLU A 115 -15.79 7.45 -18.47
C GLU A 115 -14.54 6.59 -18.32
N THR A 116 -14.45 5.77 -17.27
CA THR A 116 -13.35 4.82 -17.10
C THR A 116 -13.31 3.84 -18.27
N LEU A 117 -14.47 3.28 -18.65
CA LEU A 117 -14.61 2.40 -19.82
C LEU A 117 -14.16 3.12 -21.10
N TRP A 118 -14.56 4.38 -21.28
CA TRP A 118 -14.19 5.21 -22.42
C TRP A 118 -12.67 5.39 -22.54
N ARG A 119 -12.00 5.77 -21.45
CA ARG A 119 -10.54 5.94 -21.40
C ARG A 119 -9.81 4.64 -21.68
N LEU A 120 -10.33 3.50 -21.21
CA LEU A 120 -9.76 2.19 -21.51
C LEU A 120 -9.92 1.85 -23.00
N LEU A 121 -11.09 2.08 -23.60
CA LEU A 121 -11.31 1.90 -25.04
C LEU A 121 -10.37 2.77 -25.88
N GLU A 122 -10.11 4.00 -25.44
CA GLU A 122 -9.12 4.89 -26.06
C GLU A 122 -7.69 4.36 -25.92
N ARG A 123 -7.30 3.94 -24.73
CA ARG A 123 -5.97 3.37 -24.46
C ARG A 123 -5.68 2.14 -25.30
N TYR A 124 -6.67 1.30 -25.56
CA TYR A 124 -6.54 0.12 -26.43
C TYR A 124 -6.80 0.43 -27.92
N SER A 125 -7.20 1.65 -28.25
CA SER A 125 -7.51 2.10 -29.61
C SER A 125 -8.60 1.26 -30.28
N ILE A 126 -9.62 0.86 -29.51
CA ILE A 126 -10.71 0.00 -29.99
C ILE A 126 -11.82 0.88 -30.58
N PRO A 127 -12.26 0.65 -31.82
CA PRO A 127 -13.45 1.30 -32.40
C PRO A 127 -14.73 1.06 -31.59
N VAL A 128 -15.58 2.08 -31.43
CA VAL A 128 -16.74 2.02 -30.51
C VAL A 128 -18.04 2.38 -31.20
N PHE A 129 -19.07 1.57 -30.96
CA PHE A 129 -20.47 1.90 -31.18
C PHE A 129 -21.15 2.17 -29.83
N ILE A 130 -21.94 3.24 -29.73
CA ILE A 130 -22.66 3.60 -28.51
C ILE A 130 -24.12 3.19 -28.66
N PHE A 131 -24.65 2.48 -27.66
CA PHE A 131 -26.06 2.14 -27.58
C PHE A 131 -26.67 2.72 -26.31
N VAL A 132 -27.53 3.72 -26.45
CA VAL A 132 -28.28 4.33 -25.35
C VAL A 132 -29.53 3.48 -25.11
N ASN A 133 -29.52 2.74 -24.02
CA ASN A 133 -30.53 1.77 -23.65
C ASN A 133 -31.58 2.37 -22.69
N LYS A 134 -32.67 1.64 -22.45
CA LYS A 134 -33.77 2.02 -21.53
C LYS A 134 -34.48 3.34 -21.91
N MET A 135 -34.51 3.69 -23.19
CA MET A 135 -35.26 4.84 -23.72
C MET A 135 -36.79 4.71 -23.58
N ASP A 136 -37.29 3.60 -23.01
CA ASP A 136 -38.70 3.43 -22.64
C ASP A 136 -39.04 4.02 -21.26
N GLN A 137 -38.04 4.47 -20.48
CA GLN A 137 -38.25 5.05 -19.16
C GLN A 137 -38.71 6.52 -19.23
N PRO A 138 -39.60 6.95 -18.33
CA PRO A 138 -40.06 8.33 -18.28
C PRO A 138 -38.92 9.28 -17.91
N GLY A 139 -38.82 10.41 -18.60
CA GLY A 139 -37.76 11.42 -18.39
C GLY A 139 -36.51 11.23 -19.24
N THR A 140 -36.51 10.28 -20.18
CA THR A 140 -35.43 10.12 -21.16
C THR A 140 -35.65 11.05 -22.37
N ASP A 141 -34.73 11.97 -22.61
CA ASP A 141 -34.74 12.87 -23.78
C ASP A 141 -33.51 12.61 -24.65
N LYS A 142 -33.76 12.34 -25.94
CA LYS A 142 -32.72 11.99 -26.91
C LYS A 142 -31.73 13.13 -27.16
N GLU A 143 -32.20 14.37 -27.23
CA GLU A 143 -31.33 15.53 -27.51
C GLU A 143 -30.47 15.88 -26.30
N GLU A 144 -31.04 15.79 -25.09
CA GLU A 144 -30.30 16.04 -23.85
C GLU A 144 -29.17 15.01 -23.66
N LEU A 145 -29.47 13.73 -23.89
CA LEU A 145 -28.48 12.65 -23.80
C LEU A 145 -27.39 12.77 -24.86
N LEU A 146 -27.72 13.23 -26.06
CA LEU A 146 -26.72 13.44 -27.10
C LEU A 146 -25.75 14.57 -26.72
N ARG A 147 -26.25 15.66 -26.13
CA ARG A 147 -25.39 16.73 -25.58
C ARG A 147 -24.54 16.26 -24.41
N ASP A 148 -25.07 15.38 -23.56
CA ASP A 148 -24.31 14.76 -22.46
C ASP A 148 -23.16 13.90 -23.01
N LEU A 149 -23.43 13.08 -24.03
CA LEU A 149 -22.41 12.30 -24.73
C LEU A 149 -21.36 13.20 -25.41
N GLU A 150 -21.78 14.27 -26.09
CA GLU A 150 -20.86 15.25 -26.70
C GLU A 150 -19.96 15.91 -25.67
N LYS A 151 -20.48 16.25 -24.49
CA LYS A 151 -19.72 16.88 -23.41
C LYS A 151 -18.61 15.96 -22.89
N HIS A 152 -18.89 14.66 -22.74
CA HIS A 152 -17.97 13.70 -22.13
C HIS A 152 -17.06 12.98 -23.15
N PHE A 153 -17.54 12.71 -24.36
CA PHE A 153 -16.83 11.96 -25.40
C PHE A 153 -16.38 12.82 -26.60
N GLY A 154 -16.73 14.10 -26.60
CA GLY A 154 -16.42 15.07 -27.65
C GLY A 154 -17.45 15.08 -28.78
N ASN A 155 -17.30 16.03 -29.71
CA ASN A 155 -18.21 16.28 -30.85
C ASN A 155 -18.20 15.16 -31.93
N SER A 156 -17.60 14.01 -31.64
CA SER A 156 -17.52 12.86 -32.53
C SER A 156 -18.66 11.84 -32.30
N ALA A 157 -19.47 12.03 -31.25
CA ALA A 157 -20.66 11.21 -30.98
C ALA A 157 -21.84 11.68 -31.83
N VAL A 158 -22.22 10.89 -32.84
CA VAL A 158 -23.25 11.28 -33.82
C VAL A 158 -24.40 10.27 -33.80
N ASP A 159 -25.64 10.76 -33.89
CA ASP A 159 -26.84 9.91 -33.92
C ASP A 159 -27.01 9.19 -35.26
N PHE A 160 -26.98 7.86 -35.21
CA PHE A 160 -27.14 6.95 -36.35
C PHE A 160 -28.49 6.23 -36.36
N SER A 161 -29.46 6.63 -35.52
CA SER A 161 -30.78 5.99 -35.45
C SER A 161 -31.51 5.96 -36.80
N ASP A 162 -31.30 6.99 -37.63
CA ASP A 162 -31.90 7.12 -38.96
C ASP A 162 -31.00 6.58 -40.09
N ALA A 163 -29.85 5.97 -39.76
CA ALA A 163 -28.92 5.41 -40.73
C ALA A 163 -29.46 4.07 -41.27
N GLY A 164 -30.24 4.13 -42.36
CA GLY A 164 -30.70 2.94 -43.06
C GLY A 164 -29.58 2.27 -43.88
N VAL A 165 -29.74 0.97 -44.17
CA VAL A 165 -28.80 0.13 -44.96
C VAL A 165 -28.42 0.72 -46.33
N TYR A 166 -29.23 1.66 -46.87
CA TYR A 166 -29.08 2.21 -48.21
C TYR A 166 -29.16 3.74 -48.33
N SER A 167 -29.36 4.47 -47.22
CA SER A 167 -29.44 5.94 -47.27
C SER A 167 -29.15 6.58 -45.91
N MET A 168 -28.19 7.49 -45.90
CA MET A 168 -27.92 8.39 -44.77
C MET A 168 -28.72 9.68 -45.00
N SER A 169 -29.36 10.21 -43.96
CA SER A 169 -29.99 11.53 -44.03
C SER A 169 -28.95 12.62 -44.30
N GLU A 170 -29.35 13.72 -44.93
CA GLU A 170 -28.45 14.86 -45.17
C GLU A 170 -27.87 15.41 -43.87
N THR A 171 -28.68 15.48 -42.81
CA THR A 171 -28.23 15.89 -41.47
C THR A 171 -27.16 14.96 -40.90
N LEU A 172 -27.29 13.64 -41.10
CA LEU A 172 -26.28 12.68 -40.67
C LEU A 172 -24.97 12.86 -41.45
N LYS A 173 -25.04 13.09 -42.76
CA LYS A 173 -23.84 13.34 -43.58
C LYS A 173 -23.12 14.61 -43.14
N GLU A 174 -23.85 15.69 -42.88
CA GLU A 174 -23.30 16.94 -42.35
C GLU A 174 -22.58 16.74 -41.02
N ASN A 175 -23.21 16.05 -40.07
CA ASN A 175 -22.61 15.77 -38.77
C ASN A 175 -21.34 14.92 -38.87
N ILE A 176 -21.32 13.90 -39.73
CA ILE A 176 -20.13 13.08 -39.98
C ILE A 176 -19.00 13.91 -40.62
N ALA A 177 -19.35 14.78 -41.57
CA ALA A 177 -18.38 15.63 -42.24
C ALA A 177 -17.68 16.59 -41.27
N ILE A 178 -18.38 17.09 -40.24
CA ILE A 178 -17.80 17.97 -39.21
C ILE A 178 -16.71 17.26 -38.39
N CYS A 179 -16.76 15.93 -38.25
CA CYS A 179 -15.82 15.19 -37.41
C CYS A 179 -14.39 15.06 -38.01
N ASP A 180 -14.21 15.22 -39.33
CA ASP A 180 -12.88 15.16 -39.97
C ASP A 180 -12.75 16.13 -41.14
N GLU A 181 -11.71 16.98 -41.12
CA GLU A 181 -11.47 18.01 -42.13
C GLU A 181 -11.40 17.45 -43.57
N ARG A 182 -10.80 16.27 -43.77
CA ARG A 182 -10.64 15.68 -45.11
C ARG A 182 -11.97 15.20 -45.66
N ILE A 183 -12.83 14.70 -44.78
CA ILE A 183 -14.18 14.25 -45.15
C ILE A 183 -15.09 15.45 -45.38
N MET A 184 -14.92 16.52 -44.61
CA MET A 184 -15.59 17.80 -44.84
C MET A 184 -15.29 18.37 -46.23
N GLU A 185 -14.03 18.42 -46.63
CA GLU A 185 -13.62 18.89 -47.96
C GLU A 185 -14.26 18.04 -49.08
N LYS A 186 -14.18 16.70 -48.96
CA LYS A 186 -14.82 15.78 -49.92
C LYS A 186 -16.33 15.98 -50.01
N TYR A 187 -16.99 16.19 -48.88
CA TYR A 187 -18.44 16.40 -48.82
C TYR A 187 -18.84 17.73 -49.49
N LEU A 188 -18.09 18.81 -49.24
CA LEU A 188 -18.33 20.10 -49.88
C LEU A 188 -18.09 20.06 -51.40
N GLU A 189 -17.15 19.24 -51.88
CA GLU A 189 -16.88 19.07 -53.32
C GLU A 189 -17.91 18.19 -54.03
N LYS A 190 -18.30 17.06 -53.44
CA LYS A 190 -19.10 16.01 -54.10
C LYS A 190 -20.54 15.89 -53.64
N GLY A 191 -20.89 16.44 -52.48
CA GLY A 191 -22.22 16.32 -51.86
C GLY A 191 -22.56 14.91 -51.33
N GLU A 192 -21.62 13.96 -51.38
CA GLU A 192 -21.85 12.58 -50.96
C GLU A 192 -20.66 12.05 -50.13
N LEU A 193 -20.97 11.16 -49.18
CA LEU A 193 -19.99 10.44 -48.36
C LEU A 193 -19.92 8.98 -48.82
N ASP A 194 -18.71 8.47 -49.04
CA ASP A 194 -18.51 7.04 -49.29
C ASP A 194 -18.63 6.27 -47.96
N PRO A 195 -19.45 5.20 -47.88
CA PRO A 195 -19.49 4.33 -46.70
C PRO A 195 -18.13 3.83 -46.23
N LYS A 196 -17.14 3.68 -47.12
CA LYS A 196 -15.76 3.33 -46.75
C LYS A 196 -15.08 4.40 -45.90
N ASP A 197 -15.30 5.67 -46.22
CA ASP A 197 -14.73 6.78 -45.46
C ASP A 197 -15.31 6.78 -44.04
N VAL A 198 -16.63 6.54 -43.90
CA VAL A 198 -17.30 6.41 -42.59
C VAL A 198 -16.73 5.24 -41.78
N ARG A 199 -16.54 4.07 -42.42
CA ARG A 199 -15.90 2.91 -41.76
C ARG A 199 -14.50 3.22 -41.24
N ASN A 200 -13.69 3.91 -42.05
CA ASN A 200 -12.34 4.32 -41.65
C ASN A 200 -12.38 5.33 -40.49
N MET A 201 -13.32 6.27 -40.46
CA MET A 201 -13.46 7.20 -39.34
C MET A 201 -13.81 6.50 -38.03
N ILE A 202 -14.67 5.47 -38.09
CA ILE A 202 -15.01 4.66 -36.91
C ILE A 202 -13.79 3.84 -36.48
N TRP A 203 -13.09 3.24 -37.44
CA TRP A 203 -11.86 2.47 -37.19
C TRP A 203 -10.77 3.33 -36.52
N ASP A 204 -10.58 4.56 -37.01
CA ASP A 204 -9.62 5.53 -36.47
C ASP A 204 -10.11 6.23 -35.20
N ARG A 205 -11.30 5.86 -34.67
CA ARG A 205 -11.94 6.47 -33.48
C ARG A 205 -12.16 7.98 -33.60
N LYS A 206 -12.45 8.47 -34.80
CA LYS A 206 -12.83 9.88 -35.06
C LYS A 206 -14.33 10.09 -35.10
N LEU A 207 -15.10 9.01 -35.25
CA LEU A 207 -16.55 9.00 -35.31
C LEU A 207 -17.08 7.88 -34.43
N PHE A 208 -18.08 8.19 -33.60
CA PHE A 208 -18.72 7.27 -32.69
C PHE A 208 -20.22 7.22 -32.98
N PRO A 209 -20.70 6.18 -33.68
CA PRO A 209 -22.10 6.04 -34.00
C PRO A 209 -22.92 5.76 -32.73
N VAL A 210 -23.95 6.59 -32.49
CA VAL A 210 -24.86 6.48 -31.36
C VAL A 210 -26.23 5.98 -31.84
N TYR A 211 -26.73 4.91 -31.20
CA TYR A 211 -28.06 4.37 -31.44
C TYR A 211 -28.89 4.44 -30.17
N PHE A 212 -30.18 4.74 -30.32
CA PHE A 212 -31.11 4.84 -29.20
C PHE A 212 -32.13 3.72 -29.24
N GLY A 213 -32.38 3.07 -28.10
CA GLY A 213 -33.29 1.93 -28.05
C GLY A 213 -33.68 1.47 -26.65
N SER A 214 -34.47 0.40 -26.62
CA SER A 214 -34.69 -0.38 -25.40
C SER A 214 -34.53 -1.86 -25.72
N ALA A 215 -33.48 -2.46 -25.17
CA ALA A 215 -33.26 -3.90 -25.26
C ALA A 215 -34.40 -4.69 -24.60
N LEU A 216 -35.02 -4.15 -23.54
CA LEU A 216 -36.13 -4.80 -22.85
C LEU A 216 -37.38 -4.91 -23.71
N LYS A 217 -37.68 -3.86 -24.49
CA LYS A 217 -38.81 -3.84 -25.43
C LYS A 217 -38.44 -4.22 -26.86
N ASN A 218 -37.16 -4.57 -27.08
CA ASN A 218 -36.61 -5.02 -28.35
C ASN A 218 -36.87 -4.02 -29.50
N PHE A 219 -36.71 -2.72 -29.24
CA PHE A 219 -36.75 -1.67 -30.27
C PHE A 219 -35.39 -0.97 -30.37
N GLY A 220 -34.99 -0.59 -31.60
CA GLY A 220 -33.69 0.02 -31.88
C GLY A 220 -32.54 -0.98 -32.03
N VAL A 221 -32.72 -2.24 -31.59
CA VAL A 221 -31.66 -3.26 -31.64
C VAL A 221 -31.44 -3.79 -33.05
N LYS A 222 -32.50 -3.88 -33.87
CA LYS A 222 -32.38 -4.34 -35.25
C LYS A 222 -31.66 -3.32 -36.13
N GLU A 223 -32.04 -2.05 -36.00
CA GLU A 223 -31.40 -0.91 -36.65
C GLU A 223 -29.92 -0.83 -36.25
N PHE A 224 -29.63 -1.06 -34.97
CA PHE A 224 -28.27 -1.14 -34.45
C PHE A 224 -27.45 -2.29 -35.08
N LEU A 225 -28.01 -3.49 -35.19
CA LEU A 225 -27.32 -4.63 -35.82
C LEU A 225 -27.08 -4.42 -37.32
N ASP A 226 -28.03 -3.81 -38.03
CA ASP A 226 -27.86 -3.43 -39.44
C ASP A 226 -26.80 -2.33 -39.59
N GLY A 227 -26.72 -1.41 -38.63
CA GLY A 227 -25.67 -0.42 -38.48
C GLY A 227 -24.28 -1.03 -38.33
N ILE A 228 -24.11 -1.96 -37.38
CA ILE A 228 -22.87 -2.72 -37.20
C ILE A 228 -22.50 -3.42 -38.50
N TYR A 229 -23.43 -4.13 -39.14
CA TYR A 229 -23.13 -4.81 -40.41
C TYR A 229 -22.61 -3.86 -41.51
N THR A 230 -23.14 -2.63 -41.57
CA THR A 230 -22.84 -1.67 -42.64
C THR A 230 -21.54 -0.90 -42.40
N PHE A 231 -21.31 -0.50 -41.15
CA PHE A 231 -20.26 0.44 -40.75
C PHE A 231 -19.06 -0.21 -40.04
N THR A 232 -18.99 -1.53 -40.03
CA THR A 232 -17.84 -2.27 -39.49
C THR A 232 -16.94 -2.75 -40.63
N GLU A 233 -15.63 -2.65 -40.45
CA GLU A 233 -14.60 -3.19 -41.34
C GLU A 233 -13.93 -4.40 -40.67
N ILE A 234 -13.41 -5.34 -41.47
CA ILE A 234 -12.80 -6.56 -40.92
C ILE A 234 -11.30 -6.34 -40.77
N PRO A 235 -10.71 -6.67 -39.61
CA PRO A 235 -9.27 -6.58 -39.41
C PRO A 235 -8.51 -7.43 -40.43
N LEU A 236 -7.43 -6.88 -40.96
CA LEU A 236 -6.50 -7.61 -41.82
C LEU A 236 -5.52 -8.40 -40.93
N TYR A 237 -5.55 -9.72 -41.04
CA TYR A 237 -4.68 -10.61 -40.28
C TYR A 237 -3.45 -11.04 -41.10
N PRO A 238 -2.25 -11.12 -40.49
CA PRO A 238 -1.07 -11.68 -41.15
C PRO A 238 -1.23 -13.17 -41.48
N ASP A 239 -0.50 -13.66 -42.48
CA ASP A 239 -0.46 -15.09 -42.83
C ASP A 239 0.30 -15.94 -41.80
N ALA A 240 1.24 -15.32 -41.08
CA ALA A 240 2.01 -15.99 -40.03
C ALA A 240 1.12 -16.23 -38.79
N PHE A 241 1.34 -17.36 -38.10
CA PHE A 241 0.59 -17.69 -36.90
C PHE A 241 0.84 -16.66 -35.79
N GLY A 242 -0.25 -16.10 -35.27
CA GLY A 242 -0.27 -15.20 -34.12
C GLY A 242 -1.47 -15.51 -33.24
N ALA A 243 -1.28 -15.45 -31.92
CA ALA A 243 -2.37 -15.61 -30.97
C ALA A 243 -2.15 -14.79 -29.71
N LYS A 244 -3.25 -14.37 -29.09
CA LYS A 244 -3.22 -13.61 -27.84
C LYS A 244 -4.10 -14.25 -26.79
N VAL A 245 -3.50 -14.57 -25.63
CA VAL A 245 -4.20 -15.18 -24.50
C VAL A 245 -4.84 -14.09 -23.66
N PHE A 246 -6.14 -14.20 -23.40
CA PHE A 246 -6.87 -13.20 -22.62
C PHE A 246 -7.61 -13.78 -21.41
N LYS A 247 -7.82 -15.10 -21.36
CA LYS A 247 -8.50 -15.75 -20.24
C LYS A 247 -7.98 -17.17 -20.04
N ILE A 248 -7.87 -17.59 -18.79
CA ILE A 248 -7.60 -18.98 -18.40
C ILE A 248 -8.79 -19.44 -17.56
N ALA A 249 -9.28 -20.64 -17.83
CA ALA A 249 -10.32 -21.26 -17.01
C ALA A 249 -10.03 -22.76 -16.88
N LYS A 250 -10.90 -23.49 -16.19
CA LYS A 250 -10.90 -24.95 -16.20
C LYS A 250 -12.25 -25.49 -16.65
N ASP A 251 -12.24 -26.69 -17.21
CA ASP A 251 -13.48 -27.42 -17.52
C ASP A 251 -14.01 -28.20 -16.31
N ASP A 252 -15.20 -28.80 -16.45
CA ASP A 252 -15.84 -29.60 -15.39
C ASP A 252 -14.99 -30.83 -14.95
N SER A 253 -13.97 -31.19 -15.73
CA SER A 253 -13.00 -32.26 -15.43
C SER A 253 -11.68 -31.71 -14.85
N ASP A 254 -11.67 -30.45 -14.39
CA ASP A 254 -10.53 -29.70 -13.86
C ASP A 254 -9.34 -29.58 -14.83
N ARG A 255 -9.58 -29.71 -16.14
CA ARG A 255 -8.54 -29.50 -17.16
C ARG A 255 -8.44 -28.03 -17.51
N ARG A 256 -7.21 -27.50 -17.58
CA ARG A 256 -6.91 -26.12 -17.95
C ARG A 256 -7.33 -25.82 -19.39
N LEU A 257 -8.13 -24.76 -19.55
CA LEU A 257 -8.58 -24.17 -20.80
C LEU A 257 -7.90 -22.82 -20.97
N THR A 258 -7.12 -22.66 -22.04
CA THR A 258 -6.47 -21.39 -22.37
C THR A 258 -7.24 -20.71 -23.50
N TYR A 259 -7.96 -19.64 -23.18
CA TYR A 259 -8.72 -18.86 -24.16
C TYR A 259 -7.80 -17.86 -24.85
N MET A 260 -7.81 -17.93 -26.18
CA MET A 260 -7.01 -17.06 -27.04
C MET A 260 -7.78 -16.62 -28.26
N LYS A 261 -7.43 -15.44 -28.77
CA LYS A 261 -7.81 -15.00 -30.11
C LYS A 261 -6.67 -15.30 -31.08
N ILE A 262 -7.00 -15.92 -32.20
CA ILE A 262 -6.04 -16.12 -33.30
C ILE A 262 -5.95 -14.80 -34.07
N THR A 263 -4.78 -14.17 -34.07
CA THR A 263 -4.51 -12.86 -34.69
C THR A 263 -3.71 -12.97 -35.98
N GLY A 264 -3.35 -14.18 -36.41
CA GLY A 264 -2.70 -14.42 -37.68
C GLY A 264 -2.64 -15.91 -38.02
N GLY A 265 -2.62 -16.23 -39.31
CA GLY A 265 -2.53 -17.60 -39.82
C GLY A 265 -3.67 -18.52 -39.36
N GLU A 266 -3.32 -19.77 -39.11
CA GLU A 266 -4.25 -20.81 -38.63
C GLU A 266 -3.60 -21.64 -37.51
N LEU A 267 -4.41 -22.03 -36.53
CA LEU A 267 -4.04 -22.99 -35.50
C LEU A 267 -4.66 -24.34 -35.80
N LYS A 268 -3.85 -25.41 -35.77
CA LYS A 268 -4.31 -26.79 -35.94
C LYS A 268 -4.10 -27.60 -34.66
N VAL A 269 -4.92 -28.62 -34.47
CA VAL A 269 -4.69 -29.61 -33.42
C VAL A 269 -3.35 -30.31 -33.65
N ARG A 270 -2.62 -30.60 -32.57
CA ARG A 270 -1.24 -31.14 -32.51
C ARG A 270 -0.13 -30.17 -32.92
N THR A 271 -0.45 -28.91 -33.24
CA THR A 271 0.57 -27.87 -33.42
C THR A 271 1.27 -27.58 -32.10
N GLU A 272 2.58 -27.41 -32.17
CA GLU A 272 3.42 -27.00 -31.06
C GLU A 272 3.46 -25.47 -31.03
N ILE A 273 2.85 -24.88 -30.01
CA ILE A 273 2.75 -23.42 -29.85
C ILE A 273 3.90 -22.90 -28.97
N VAL A 274 4.25 -23.68 -27.94
CA VAL A 274 5.33 -23.42 -26.98
C VAL A 274 6.26 -24.64 -27.02
N PRO A 275 7.60 -24.49 -26.84
CA PRO A 275 8.50 -25.64 -26.80
C PRO A 275 7.99 -26.72 -25.86
N ASP A 276 7.90 -27.95 -26.35
CA ASP A 276 7.43 -29.14 -25.65
C ASP A 276 5.93 -29.18 -25.26
N GLU A 277 5.11 -28.18 -25.66
CA GLU A 277 3.66 -28.17 -25.41
C GLU A 277 2.85 -28.19 -26.72
N LYS A 278 2.00 -29.22 -26.88
CA LYS A 278 1.17 -29.44 -28.08
C LYS A 278 -0.30 -29.23 -27.80
N VAL A 279 -0.97 -28.58 -28.74
CA VAL A 279 -2.42 -28.44 -28.73
C VAL A 279 -3.09 -29.80 -28.84
N SER A 280 -3.84 -30.18 -27.82
CA SER A 280 -4.57 -31.44 -27.79
C SER A 280 -5.96 -31.32 -28.42
N GLU A 281 -6.64 -30.20 -28.17
CA GLU A 281 -8.02 -29.97 -28.60
C GLU A 281 -8.29 -28.47 -28.69
N ILE A 282 -9.12 -28.06 -29.67
CA ILE A 282 -9.58 -26.68 -29.86
C ILE A 282 -11.10 -26.66 -29.73
N ARG A 283 -11.61 -25.82 -28.82
CA ARG A 283 -13.05 -25.68 -28.52
C ARG A 283 -13.52 -24.25 -28.78
N ILE A 284 -14.64 -24.10 -29.49
CA ILE A 284 -15.33 -22.82 -29.67
C ILE A 284 -16.57 -22.82 -28.79
N TYR A 285 -16.62 -21.90 -27.82
CA TYR A 285 -17.71 -21.78 -26.85
C TYR A 285 -18.85 -20.87 -27.33
N SER A 286 -20.07 -21.18 -26.92
CA SER A 286 -21.26 -20.33 -27.08
C SER A 286 -22.15 -20.54 -25.86
N GLY A 287 -22.07 -19.63 -24.90
CA GLY A 287 -22.64 -19.82 -23.56
C GLY A 287 -22.01 -21.03 -22.88
N SER A 288 -22.82 -21.95 -22.39
CA SER A 288 -22.36 -23.20 -21.74
C SER A 288 -22.02 -24.33 -22.72
N ARG A 289 -22.33 -24.19 -24.01
CA ARG A 289 -22.08 -25.23 -25.02
C ARG A 289 -20.80 -24.94 -25.79
N TYR A 290 -20.12 -25.98 -26.27
CA TYR A 290 -18.96 -25.82 -27.14
C TYR A 290 -19.02 -26.78 -28.33
N VAL A 291 -18.27 -26.43 -29.37
CA VAL A 291 -18.04 -27.26 -30.57
C VAL A 291 -16.54 -27.49 -30.70
N ASN A 292 -16.16 -28.74 -30.96
CA ASN A 292 -14.77 -29.11 -31.22
C ASN A 292 -14.44 -28.87 -32.69
N VAL A 293 -13.29 -28.25 -32.93
CA VAL A 293 -12.80 -27.95 -34.28
C VAL A 293 -11.36 -28.44 -34.45
N ASP A 294 -11.02 -28.89 -35.65
CA ASP A 294 -9.67 -29.34 -35.96
C ASP A 294 -8.72 -28.18 -36.28
N THR A 295 -9.27 -27.06 -36.76
CA THR A 295 -8.55 -25.87 -37.19
C THR A 295 -9.28 -24.59 -36.79
N ALA A 296 -8.55 -23.59 -36.26
CA ALA A 296 -9.04 -22.25 -35.98
C ALA A 296 -8.23 -21.21 -36.78
N GLU A 297 -8.88 -20.49 -37.69
CA GLU A 297 -8.21 -19.45 -38.50
C GLU A 297 -8.25 -18.09 -37.78
N ALA A 298 -7.49 -17.13 -38.30
CA ALA A 298 -7.43 -15.77 -37.77
C ALA A 298 -8.82 -15.12 -37.61
N GLY A 299 -8.96 -14.33 -36.54
CA GLY A 299 -10.21 -13.71 -36.10
C GLY A 299 -11.11 -14.60 -35.23
N THR A 300 -10.75 -15.88 -35.03
CA THR A 300 -11.50 -16.76 -34.13
C THR A 300 -11.03 -16.65 -32.69
N VAL A 301 -11.98 -16.61 -31.76
CA VAL A 301 -11.74 -16.81 -30.33
C VAL A 301 -12.00 -18.28 -29.99
N CYS A 302 -11.00 -18.97 -29.44
CA CYS A 302 -11.10 -20.38 -29.09
C CYS A 302 -10.42 -20.69 -27.75
N ALA A 303 -10.87 -21.75 -27.10
CA ALA A 303 -10.22 -22.33 -25.94
C ALA A 303 -9.39 -23.54 -26.38
N VAL A 304 -8.15 -23.58 -25.90
CA VAL A 304 -7.16 -24.60 -26.24
C VAL A 304 -6.83 -25.45 -25.03
N LEU A 305 -6.74 -26.78 -25.22
CA LEU A 305 -6.22 -27.72 -24.22
C LEU A 305 -4.82 -28.20 -24.58
N GLY A 306 -4.02 -28.52 -23.56
CA GLY A 306 -2.67 -29.08 -23.71
C GLY A 306 -1.54 -28.06 -23.61
N VAL A 307 -1.86 -26.79 -23.30
CA VAL A 307 -0.89 -25.70 -23.16
C VAL A 307 -0.99 -25.13 -21.74
N GLY A 308 0.00 -25.43 -20.90
CA GLY A 308 0.01 -25.15 -19.47
C GLY A 308 0.81 -23.93 -19.09
N SER A 309 1.87 -23.62 -19.83
CA SER A 309 2.82 -22.56 -19.47
C SER A 309 2.31 -21.14 -19.72
N LEU A 310 1.32 -20.97 -20.61
CA LEU A 310 0.82 -19.66 -21.02
C LEU A 310 -0.01 -19.00 -19.92
N LYS A 311 0.23 -17.69 -19.74
CA LYS A 311 -0.49 -16.81 -18.82
C LYS A 311 -1.39 -15.84 -19.57
N THR A 312 -2.36 -15.29 -18.87
CA THR A 312 -3.21 -14.20 -19.39
C THR A 312 -2.36 -12.99 -19.77
N GLY A 313 -2.58 -12.44 -20.96
CA GLY A 313 -1.80 -11.34 -21.53
C GLY A 313 -0.63 -11.78 -22.39
N ASP A 314 -0.25 -13.07 -22.36
CA ASP A 314 0.82 -13.58 -23.22
C ASP A 314 0.41 -13.51 -24.69
N SER A 315 1.39 -13.14 -25.51
CA SER A 315 1.29 -13.07 -26.96
C SER A 315 2.17 -14.16 -27.55
N VAL A 316 1.65 -14.89 -28.54
CA VAL A 316 2.30 -16.05 -29.12
C VAL A 316 2.44 -15.88 -30.63
N GLY A 317 3.52 -16.42 -31.20
CA GLY A 317 3.79 -16.33 -32.63
C GLY A 317 4.22 -14.93 -33.05
N CYS A 318 3.61 -14.38 -34.11
CA CYS A 318 3.93 -13.05 -34.64
C CYS A 318 3.24 -11.90 -33.90
N GLU A 319 2.44 -12.18 -32.87
CA GLU A 319 1.72 -11.16 -32.11
C GLU A 319 2.69 -10.32 -31.24
N PRO A 320 2.66 -8.98 -31.32
CA PRO A 320 3.51 -8.14 -30.48
C PRO A 320 3.12 -8.25 -29.02
N LYS A 321 4.10 -8.08 -28.12
CA LYS A 321 3.85 -8.12 -26.67
C LYS A 321 2.79 -7.08 -26.29
N GLY A 322 1.71 -7.54 -25.66
CA GLY A 322 0.56 -6.71 -25.31
C GLY A 322 0.89 -5.52 -24.40
N LYS A 323 0.02 -4.50 -24.42
CA LYS A 323 0.08 -3.35 -23.50
C LYS A 323 -0.05 -3.85 -22.05
N GLU A 324 0.74 -3.27 -21.14
CA GLU A 324 0.61 -3.57 -19.71
C GLU A 324 -0.75 -3.08 -19.19
N MET A 325 -1.45 -3.95 -18.45
CA MET A 325 -2.73 -3.64 -17.83
C MET A 325 -2.59 -2.41 -16.91
N SER A 326 -3.50 -1.44 -17.06
CA SER A 326 -3.49 -0.20 -16.25
C SER A 326 -4.07 -0.42 -14.88
N LEU A 327 -5.13 -1.22 -14.81
CA LEU A 327 -5.86 -1.46 -13.58
C LEU A 327 -5.11 -2.49 -12.76
N LYS A 328 -4.58 -2.06 -11.62
CA LYS A 328 -3.95 -2.93 -10.62
C LYS A 328 -4.80 -2.93 -9.36
N PRO A 329 -4.93 -4.09 -8.68
CA PRO A 329 -5.64 -4.15 -7.41
C PRO A 329 -5.02 -3.18 -6.40
N VAL A 330 -5.88 -2.48 -5.66
CA VAL A 330 -5.50 -1.35 -4.80
C VAL A 330 -5.43 -1.77 -3.33
N LEU A 331 -6.11 -2.84 -2.96
CA LEU A 331 -6.29 -3.27 -1.57
C LEU A 331 -5.52 -4.57 -1.34
N ASP A 332 -4.74 -4.63 -0.25
CA ASP A 332 -4.02 -5.83 0.18
C ASP A 332 -4.64 -6.37 1.47
N TYR A 333 -5.04 -7.65 1.45
CA TYR A 333 -5.69 -8.31 2.56
C TYR A 333 -4.92 -9.56 2.98
N GLN A 334 -4.74 -9.71 4.30
CA GLN A 334 -4.31 -10.99 4.86
C GLN A 334 -5.46 -11.98 4.75
N VAL A 335 -5.18 -13.19 4.27
CA VAL A 335 -6.16 -14.27 4.19
C VAL A 335 -5.80 -15.37 5.18
N VAL A 336 -6.76 -15.72 6.03
CA VAL A 336 -6.63 -16.75 7.06
C VAL A 336 -7.81 -17.70 6.96
N SER A 337 -7.59 -18.97 7.31
CA SER A 337 -8.66 -19.94 7.48
C SER A 337 -8.51 -20.67 8.81
N ARG A 338 -9.63 -21.07 9.40
CA ARG A 338 -9.67 -21.90 10.61
C ARG A 338 -9.63 -23.39 10.29
N ASP A 339 -9.90 -23.76 9.04
CA ASP A 339 -10.13 -25.14 8.64
C ASP A 339 -8.85 -25.83 8.14
N VAL A 340 -7.88 -25.07 7.62
CA VAL A 340 -6.71 -25.57 6.90
C VAL A 340 -5.44 -24.76 7.25
N ASP A 341 -4.28 -25.42 7.25
CA ASP A 341 -2.98 -24.78 7.44
C ASP A 341 -2.63 -23.79 6.30
N SER A 342 -1.90 -22.72 6.62
CA SER A 342 -1.59 -21.63 5.69
C SER A 342 -0.87 -22.11 4.41
N LEU A 343 -0.01 -23.13 4.47
CA LEU A 343 0.68 -23.61 3.28
C LEU A 343 -0.24 -24.40 2.33
N GLU A 344 -1.14 -25.21 2.88
CA GLU A 344 -2.13 -25.92 2.08
C GLU A 344 -3.15 -24.94 1.49
N LEU A 345 -3.57 -23.95 2.28
CA LEU A 345 -4.42 -22.86 1.81
C LEU A 345 -3.75 -22.09 0.66
N TYR A 346 -2.47 -21.75 0.78
CA TYR A 346 -1.73 -21.04 -0.25
C TYR A 346 -1.70 -21.82 -1.58
N ARG A 347 -1.51 -23.14 -1.55
CA ARG A 347 -1.55 -23.98 -2.77
C ARG A 347 -2.92 -23.98 -3.43
N LYS A 348 -3.99 -24.08 -2.64
CA LYS A 348 -5.38 -24.01 -3.15
C LYS A 348 -5.67 -22.64 -3.74
N LEU A 349 -5.28 -21.57 -3.03
CA LEU A 349 -5.42 -20.19 -3.48
C LEU A 349 -4.61 -19.90 -4.75
N MET A 350 -3.38 -20.43 -4.89
CA MET A 350 -2.60 -20.32 -6.12
C MET A 350 -3.31 -20.97 -7.32
N THR A 351 -4.08 -22.04 -7.09
CA THR A 351 -4.91 -22.66 -8.13
C THR A 351 -6.03 -21.71 -8.59
N ILE A 352 -6.57 -20.91 -7.67
CA ILE A 352 -7.56 -19.86 -7.97
C ILE A 352 -6.89 -18.66 -8.65
N SER A 353 -5.68 -18.26 -8.22
CA SER A 353 -4.90 -17.17 -8.83
C SER A 353 -4.56 -17.47 -10.30
N ASP A 354 -4.31 -18.74 -10.64
CA ASP A 354 -4.13 -19.16 -12.03
C ASP A 354 -5.39 -18.93 -12.90
N GLU A 355 -6.59 -19.02 -12.32
CA GLU A 355 -7.87 -18.76 -12.98
C GLU A 355 -8.23 -17.26 -12.98
N PHE A 356 -7.87 -16.57 -11.89
CA PHE A 356 -8.10 -15.15 -11.69
C PHE A 356 -6.78 -14.42 -11.38
N PRO A 357 -5.96 -14.11 -12.40
CA PRO A 357 -4.66 -13.45 -12.21
C PRO A 357 -4.72 -12.08 -11.54
N GLU A 358 -5.90 -11.46 -11.46
CA GLU A 358 -6.15 -10.23 -10.69
C GLU A 358 -6.07 -10.42 -9.17
N LEU A 359 -6.33 -11.65 -8.70
CA LEU A 359 -6.02 -12.08 -7.36
C LEU A 359 -4.51 -12.29 -7.30
N HIS A 360 -3.77 -11.21 -7.07
CA HIS A 360 -2.35 -11.30 -6.79
C HIS A 360 -2.21 -11.89 -5.40
N ILE A 361 -1.82 -13.17 -5.35
CA ILE A 361 -1.61 -13.89 -4.11
C ILE A 361 -0.11 -13.98 -3.85
N SER A 362 0.34 -13.31 -2.79
CA SER A 362 1.71 -13.37 -2.31
C SER A 362 1.79 -14.19 -1.04
N TRP A 363 2.88 -14.93 -0.91
CA TRP A 363 3.27 -15.56 0.35
C TRP A 363 4.37 -14.71 0.98
N ASP A 364 4.13 -14.24 2.20
CA ASP A 364 5.16 -13.58 2.98
C ASP A 364 6.01 -14.64 3.68
N ASN A 365 7.28 -14.77 3.30
CA ASN A 365 8.19 -15.76 3.88
C ASN A 365 8.60 -15.45 5.33
N ALA A 366 8.63 -14.17 5.72
CA ALA A 366 9.03 -13.76 7.06
C ALA A 366 7.90 -14.01 8.05
N LEU A 367 6.67 -13.66 7.66
CA LEU A 367 5.49 -13.76 8.50
C LEU A 367 4.76 -15.10 8.37
N LYS A 368 5.02 -15.86 7.31
CA LYS A 368 4.30 -17.08 6.92
C LYS A 368 2.80 -16.84 6.73
N GLU A 369 2.48 -15.68 6.16
CA GLU A 369 1.12 -15.21 5.93
C GLU A 369 0.81 -15.20 4.42
N ILE A 370 -0.49 -15.32 4.10
CA ILE A 370 -0.98 -15.21 2.74
C ILE A 370 -1.61 -13.84 2.57
N HIS A 371 -1.18 -13.12 1.54
CA HIS A 371 -1.70 -11.82 1.15
C HIS A 371 -2.41 -11.93 -0.19
N VAL A 372 -3.55 -11.28 -0.33
CA VAL A 372 -4.34 -11.24 -1.56
C VAL A 372 -4.67 -9.80 -1.89
N HIS A 373 -4.29 -9.37 -3.10
CA HIS A 373 -4.68 -8.06 -3.60
C HIS A 373 -6.06 -8.12 -4.27
N LEU A 374 -6.97 -7.22 -3.88
CA LEU A 374 -8.34 -7.13 -4.37
C LEU A 374 -8.69 -5.68 -4.77
N MET A 375 -9.73 -5.51 -5.59
CA MET A 375 -10.20 -4.21 -6.08
C MET A 375 -11.35 -3.63 -5.22
N GLY A 376 -12.16 -4.48 -4.57
CA GLY A 376 -13.30 -4.02 -3.78
C GLY A 376 -14.02 -5.13 -2.99
N GLU A 377 -15.07 -4.75 -2.26
CA GLU A 377 -15.77 -5.63 -1.32
C GLU A 377 -16.56 -6.74 -2.01
N VAL A 378 -17.05 -6.52 -3.24
CA VAL A 378 -17.80 -7.53 -3.98
C VAL A 378 -16.86 -8.69 -4.37
N GLN A 379 -15.61 -8.38 -4.73
CA GLN A 379 -14.58 -9.40 -4.96
C GLN A 379 -14.24 -10.20 -3.69
N ILE A 380 -14.18 -9.55 -2.52
CA ILE A 380 -13.93 -10.24 -1.25
C ILE A 380 -15.01 -11.31 -1.02
N GLU A 381 -16.27 -10.94 -1.16
CA GLU A 381 -17.38 -11.86 -0.90
C GLU A 381 -17.43 -13.01 -1.92
N ILE A 382 -17.17 -12.70 -3.20
CA ILE A 382 -17.10 -13.73 -4.24
C ILE A 382 -15.94 -14.67 -3.99
N LEU A 383 -14.76 -14.17 -3.59
CA LEU A 383 -13.62 -15.03 -3.26
C LEU A 383 -13.95 -15.97 -2.10
N LYS A 384 -14.55 -15.46 -1.01
CA LYS A 384 -15.00 -16.29 0.11
C LYS A 384 -15.95 -17.40 -0.35
N ARG A 385 -16.90 -17.06 -1.21
CA ARG A 385 -17.91 -18.00 -1.70
C ARG A 385 -17.33 -19.03 -2.67
N VAL A 386 -16.49 -18.62 -3.61
CA VAL A 386 -15.81 -19.51 -4.56
C VAL A 386 -14.97 -20.54 -3.79
N VAL A 387 -14.26 -20.09 -2.76
CA VAL A 387 -13.42 -20.98 -1.94
C VAL A 387 -14.27 -21.93 -1.12
N LYS A 388 -15.39 -21.44 -0.55
CA LYS A 388 -16.34 -22.28 0.17
C LYS A 388 -17.02 -23.33 -0.73
N GLU A 389 -17.50 -22.94 -1.91
CA GLU A 389 -18.20 -23.86 -2.82
C GLU A 389 -17.25 -24.91 -3.42
N ARG A 390 -15.99 -24.55 -3.72
CA ARG A 390 -15.05 -25.44 -4.41
C ARG A 390 -14.21 -26.29 -3.47
N PHE A 391 -13.81 -25.75 -2.32
CA PHE A 391 -12.89 -26.40 -1.40
C PHE A 391 -13.48 -26.69 -0.03
N ASP A 392 -14.72 -26.24 0.25
CA ASP A 392 -15.40 -26.35 1.55
C ASP A 392 -14.60 -25.74 2.70
N ILE A 393 -13.96 -24.58 2.42
CA ILE A 393 -13.12 -23.83 3.36
C ILE A 393 -13.77 -22.48 3.63
N GLU A 394 -13.91 -22.12 4.91
CA GLU A 394 -14.28 -20.75 5.28
C GLU A 394 -13.04 -19.84 5.34
N LEU A 395 -13.15 -18.72 4.62
CA LEU A 395 -12.12 -17.69 4.57
C LEU A 395 -12.47 -16.48 5.44
N GLU A 396 -11.54 -16.10 6.29
CA GLU A 396 -11.54 -14.84 7.03
C GLU A 396 -10.44 -13.94 6.44
N LEU A 397 -10.79 -12.68 6.13
CA LEU A 397 -9.78 -11.70 5.74
C LEU A 397 -9.46 -10.86 6.97
N GLY A 398 -8.20 -10.89 7.38
CA GLY A 398 -7.68 -10.14 8.51
C GLY A 398 -7.19 -8.76 8.09
N GLU A 399 -6.78 -7.98 9.09
CA GLU A 399 -6.06 -6.74 8.85
C GLU A 399 -4.63 -7.05 8.40
N SER A 400 -4.21 -6.48 7.26
CA SER A 400 -2.81 -6.54 6.83
C SER A 400 -1.89 -5.96 7.93
N ARG A 401 -0.81 -6.66 8.27
CA ARG A 401 0.23 -6.12 9.17
C ARG A 401 1.30 -5.45 8.33
N ILE A 402 1.69 -4.25 8.73
CA ILE A 402 2.70 -3.48 8.00
C ILE A 402 4.07 -4.07 8.34
N LEU A 403 4.79 -4.51 7.30
CA LEU A 403 6.19 -4.87 7.45
C LEU A 403 6.98 -3.58 7.64
N TYR A 404 7.49 -3.36 8.84
CA TYR A 404 8.44 -2.28 9.09
C TYR A 404 9.86 -2.79 8.81
N LEU A 405 10.77 -1.86 8.51
CA LEU A 405 12.20 -2.13 8.41
C LEU A 405 12.96 -1.14 9.28
N GLU A 406 14.20 -1.44 9.64
CA GLU A 406 15.03 -0.54 10.42
C GLU A 406 16.30 -0.16 9.66
N THR A 407 16.82 1.04 9.91
CA THR A 407 18.12 1.47 9.41
C THR A 407 18.84 2.30 10.47
N ILE A 408 20.07 2.73 10.20
CA ILE A 408 20.80 3.69 11.03
C ILE A 408 20.79 5.08 10.38
N ALA A 409 20.85 6.13 11.19
CA ALA A 409 20.97 7.51 10.71
C ALA A 409 22.42 7.97 10.54
N GLU A 410 23.34 7.42 11.34
CA GLU A 410 24.73 7.85 11.43
C GLU A 410 25.67 6.65 11.40
N PRO A 411 26.91 6.80 10.89
CA PRO A 411 27.92 5.76 10.95
C PRO A 411 28.27 5.36 12.39
N VAL A 412 28.40 4.06 12.65
CA VAL A 412 28.71 3.54 13.99
C VAL A 412 29.68 2.36 13.92
N LEU A 413 30.50 2.20 14.95
CA LEU A 413 31.36 1.04 15.12
C LEU A 413 30.67 -0.02 16.00
N GLY A 414 30.65 -1.24 15.49
CA GLY A 414 30.16 -2.44 16.16
C GLY A 414 31.33 -3.35 16.55
N VAL A 415 31.41 -3.72 17.83
CA VAL A 415 32.44 -4.63 18.37
C VAL A 415 31.78 -5.91 18.86
N GLY A 416 32.29 -7.05 18.40
CA GLY A 416 31.86 -8.36 18.86
C GLY A 416 33.05 -9.19 19.32
N HIS A 417 33.00 -9.61 20.59
CA HIS A 417 34.00 -10.49 21.19
C HIS A 417 33.37 -11.79 21.66
N PHE A 418 34.00 -12.92 21.32
CA PHE A 418 33.52 -14.25 21.70
C PHE A 418 34.67 -15.13 22.21
N GLU A 419 34.72 -15.35 23.52
CA GLU A 419 35.76 -16.08 24.22
C GLU A 419 35.24 -16.86 25.46
N PRO A 420 34.51 -17.98 25.30
CA PRO A 420 34.02 -18.79 26.43
C PRO A 420 35.09 -19.69 27.08
N LEU A 421 35.68 -20.66 26.35
CA LEU A 421 36.79 -21.51 26.81
C LEU A 421 37.48 -22.19 25.62
N ARG A 422 38.78 -21.92 25.37
CA ARG A 422 39.53 -22.42 24.18
C ARG A 422 38.95 -22.03 22.81
N HIS A 423 38.10 -21.02 22.82
CA HIS A 423 37.50 -20.36 21.66
C HIS A 423 37.87 -18.87 21.71
N TYR A 424 38.22 -18.26 20.59
CA TYR A 424 38.53 -16.83 20.52
C TYR A 424 38.21 -16.29 19.13
N ALA A 425 37.36 -15.27 19.06
CA ALA A 425 37.18 -14.45 17.87
C ALA A 425 36.78 -13.03 18.26
N GLU A 426 37.36 -12.05 17.58
CA GLU A 426 37.07 -10.63 17.76
C GLU A 426 36.85 -9.98 16.40
N VAL A 427 35.76 -9.22 16.25
CA VAL A 427 35.36 -8.60 14.99
C VAL A 427 34.96 -7.14 15.24
N LEU A 428 35.52 -6.24 14.44
CA LEU A 428 35.19 -4.82 14.40
C LEU A 428 34.53 -4.47 13.06
N LEU A 429 33.27 -4.07 13.10
CA LEU A 429 32.48 -3.68 11.93
C LEU A 429 32.18 -2.19 11.97
N LEU A 430 32.37 -1.51 10.85
CA LEU A 430 31.79 -0.20 10.60
C LEU A 430 30.45 -0.38 9.91
N MET A 431 29.41 0.24 10.45
CA MET A 431 28.09 0.29 9.86
C MET A 431 27.82 1.70 9.37
N GLU A 432 27.53 1.86 8.09
CA GLU A 432 27.28 3.16 7.47
C GLU A 432 25.89 3.19 6.81
N PRO A 433 25.13 4.30 6.94
CA PRO A 433 23.84 4.43 6.28
C PRO A 433 24.03 4.56 4.76
N LEU A 434 23.16 3.89 4.00
CA LEU A 434 23.10 3.97 2.54
C LEU A 434 21.87 4.76 2.07
N PRO A 435 21.86 5.22 0.80
CA PRO A 435 20.65 5.73 0.19
C PRO A 435 19.52 4.70 0.23
N ARG A 436 18.29 5.18 0.39
CA ARG A 436 17.08 4.35 0.50
C ARG A 436 16.95 3.36 -0.67
N GLY A 437 16.65 2.10 -0.37
CA GLY A 437 16.48 1.04 -1.36
C GLY A 437 17.79 0.45 -1.91
N SER A 438 18.93 0.75 -1.27
CA SER A 438 20.23 0.15 -1.60
C SER A 438 20.39 -1.25 -1.00
N GLY A 439 19.58 -1.60 0.01
CA GLY A 439 19.67 -2.86 0.73
C GLY A 439 20.97 -2.97 1.55
N LEU A 440 21.33 -4.18 1.94
CA LEU A 440 22.56 -4.43 2.71
C LEU A 440 23.77 -4.60 1.79
N GLN A 441 24.84 -3.86 2.09
CA GLN A 441 26.13 -3.98 1.38
C GLN A 441 27.20 -4.48 2.34
N PHE A 442 28.12 -5.31 1.83
CA PHE A 442 29.17 -5.92 2.66
C PHE A 442 30.53 -5.74 1.99
N ARG A 443 31.47 -5.11 2.72
CA ARG A 443 32.84 -4.83 2.30
C ARG A 443 33.83 -5.31 3.38
N ALA A 444 35.04 -5.64 2.97
CA ALA A 444 36.17 -5.81 3.89
C ALA A 444 37.26 -4.80 3.53
N ASP A 445 37.74 -4.07 4.54
CA ASP A 445 38.87 -3.15 4.46
C ASP A 445 39.84 -3.43 5.64
N CYS A 446 40.13 -4.72 5.83
CA CYS A 446 41.01 -5.22 6.88
C CYS A 446 42.33 -5.69 6.26
N SER A 447 43.46 -5.31 6.88
CA SER A 447 44.77 -5.75 6.43
C SER A 447 44.90 -7.28 6.48
N THR A 448 45.55 -7.86 5.46
CA THR A 448 45.86 -9.30 5.46
C THR A 448 46.79 -9.72 6.58
N ASP A 449 47.52 -8.76 7.17
CA ASP A 449 48.44 -9.00 8.27
C ASP A 449 47.70 -9.11 9.62
N GLU A 450 46.53 -8.48 9.76
CA GLU A 450 45.69 -8.54 10.97
C GLU A 450 44.78 -9.76 10.97
N LEU A 451 44.13 -10.02 9.84
CA LEU A 451 43.22 -11.15 9.69
C LEU A 451 43.38 -11.80 8.31
N ALA A 452 43.62 -13.11 8.29
CA ALA A 452 43.76 -13.85 7.05
C ALA A 452 42.49 -13.76 6.18
N VAL A 453 42.66 -13.68 4.86
CA VAL A 453 41.57 -13.52 3.87
C VAL A 453 40.47 -14.57 4.01
N ASN A 454 40.81 -15.79 4.42
CA ASN A 454 39.84 -16.86 4.64
C ASN A 454 38.85 -16.51 5.77
N TRP A 455 39.34 -15.91 6.86
CA TRP A 455 38.51 -15.48 7.98
C TRP A 455 37.70 -14.23 7.63
N GLN A 456 38.27 -13.29 6.88
CA GLN A 456 37.53 -12.13 6.36
C GLN A 456 36.33 -12.59 5.49
N ARG A 457 36.55 -13.56 4.59
CA ARG A 457 35.47 -14.14 3.77
C ARG A 457 34.42 -14.85 4.62
N LEU A 458 34.84 -15.51 5.71
CA LEU A 458 33.93 -16.19 6.63
C LEU A 458 33.01 -15.20 7.35
N VAL A 459 33.55 -14.09 7.88
CA VAL A 459 32.77 -13.00 8.49
C VAL A 459 31.74 -12.44 7.51
N LEU A 460 32.17 -12.14 6.27
CA LEU A 460 31.26 -11.66 5.22
C LEU A 460 30.18 -12.70 4.83
N THR A 461 30.48 -13.99 4.96
CA THR A 461 29.51 -15.05 4.69
C THR A 461 28.45 -15.09 5.78
N HIS A 462 28.84 -15.03 7.06
CA HIS A 462 27.89 -14.99 8.17
C HIS A 462 27.04 -13.72 8.19
N LEU A 463 27.60 -12.58 7.78
CA LEU A 463 26.82 -11.35 7.60
C LEU A 463 25.69 -11.51 6.56
N ARG A 464 25.86 -12.38 5.54
CA ARG A 464 24.88 -12.63 4.48
C ARG A 464 23.94 -13.79 4.74
N GLU A 465 24.34 -14.71 5.62
CA GLU A 465 23.61 -15.97 5.88
C GLU A 465 22.33 -15.73 6.68
N LYS A 466 22.33 -14.78 7.62
CA LYS A 466 21.22 -14.47 8.52
C LYS A 466 20.69 -13.06 8.24
N GLU A 467 19.37 -12.94 8.20
CA GLU A 467 18.71 -11.63 8.26
C GLU A 467 18.86 -11.06 9.68
N HIS A 468 19.50 -9.91 9.79
CA HIS A 468 19.72 -9.25 11.07
C HIS A 468 18.47 -8.44 11.44
N VAL A 469 18.09 -8.54 12.71
CA VAL A 469 16.95 -7.82 13.28
C VAL A 469 17.41 -6.54 13.97
N GLY A 470 16.60 -5.51 13.82
CA GLY A 470 16.77 -4.22 14.45
C GLY A 470 16.48 -4.25 15.95
N VAL A 471 16.72 -3.12 16.60
CA VAL A 471 16.61 -2.96 18.06
C VAL A 471 15.36 -2.17 18.47
N LEU A 472 14.59 -1.62 17.54
CA LEU A 472 13.40 -0.83 17.88
C LEU A 472 12.16 -1.71 17.97
N THR A 473 11.94 -2.55 16.95
CA THR A 473 10.72 -3.35 16.79
C THR A 473 11.02 -4.83 16.51
N GLY A 474 12.30 -5.19 16.41
CA GLY A 474 12.74 -6.50 15.93
C GLY A 474 12.55 -6.67 14.42
N SER A 475 12.27 -5.59 13.69
CA SER A 475 12.11 -5.60 12.24
C SER A 475 13.43 -5.81 11.52
N GLY A 476 13.40 -6.36 10.31
CA GLY A 476 14.62 -6.57 9.51
C GLY A 476 15.36 -5.25 9.22
N ILE A 477 16.69 -5.29 9.22
CA ILE A 477 17.50 -4.11 8.89
C ILE A 477 17.73 -3.97 7.38
N THR A 478 17.76 -2.74 6.89
CA THR A 478 18.02 -2.42 5.47
C THR A 478 18.85 -1.14 5.32
N ASP A 479 19.38 -0.92 4.11
CA ASP A 479 20.14 0.27 3.72
C ASP A 479 21.36 0.56 4.62
N ILE A 480 22.09 -0.50 5.01
CA ILE A 480 23.31 -0.40 5.82
C ILE A 480 24.46 -1.06 5.06
N ARG A 481 25.60 -0.37 5.01
CA ARG A 481 26.88 -0.94 4.60
C ARG A 481 27.64 -1.43 5.81
N PHE A 482 28.00 -2.70 5.82
CA PHE A 482 28.91 -3.31 6.77
C PHE A 482 30.31 -3.38 6.17
N THR A 483 31.27 -2.71 6.80
CA THR A 483 32.69 -2.75 6.44
C THR A 483 33.49 -3.38 7.57
N LEU A 484 34.12 -4.54 7.31
CA LEU A 484 35.05 -5.16 8.26
C LEU A 484 36.36 -4.35 8.28
N ILE A 485 36.62 -3.63 9.38
CA ILE A 485 37.84 -2.83 9.57
C ILE A 485 38.96 -3.70 10.14
N ALA A 486 38.67 -4.40 11.23
CA ALA A 486 39.66 -5.17 11.97
C ALA A 486 39.06 -6.45 12.54
N GLY A 487 39.90 -7.43 12.82
CA GLY A 487 39.50 -8.63 13.54
C GLY A 487 40.72 -9.38 14.03
N ARG A 488 40.52 -10.25 15.03
CA ARG A 488 41.58 -11.10 15.57
C ARG A 488 41.15 -12.55 15.63
N ALA A 489 42.09 -13.42 15.29
CA ALA A 489 42.00 -14.86 15.42
C ALA A 489 43.19 -15.40 16.23
N HIS A 490 42.97 -16.49 16.95
CA HIS A 490 44.00 -17.26 17.64
C HIS A 490 44.29 -18.57 16.89
N ASN A 491 45.57 -18.83 16.57
CA ASN A 491 46.01 -19.94 15.72
C ASN A 491 45.58 -21.35 16.16
N LYS A 492 45.27 -21.55 17.45
CA LYS A 492 44.87 -22.86 18.03
C LYS A 492 43.46 -22.90 18.59
N HIS A 493 42.82 -21.75 18.75
CA HIS A 493 41.60 -21.59 19.54
C HIS A 493 40.51 -20.87 18.76
N THR A 494 40.68 -20.65 17.46
CA THR A 494 39.63 -20.07 16.62
C THR A 494 39.09 -21.13 15.69
N GLU A 495 37.79 -21.37 15.81
CA GLU A 495 37.03 -22.23 14.91
C GLU A 495 36.07 -21.38 14.06
N GLY A 496 35.52 -21.98 13.00
CA GLY A 496 34.60 -21.26 12.10
C GLY A 496 33.34 -20.76 12.81
N GLY A 497 32.87 -21.48 13.84
CA GLY A 497 31.71 -21.07 14.64
C GLY A 497 31.95 -19.81 15.49
N ASP A 498 33.19 -19.55 15.89
CA ASP A 498 33.51 -18.43 16.79
C ASP A 498 33.33 -17.09 16.08
N PHE A 499 33.75 -17.01 14.81
CA PHE A 499 33.54 -15.81 13.99
C PHE A 499 32.07 -15.55 13.71
N ARG A 500 31.24 -16.59 13.61
CA ARG A 500 29.78 -16.42 13.48
C ARG A 500 29.21 -15.71 14.70
N GLU A 501 29.55 -16.20 15.89
CA GLU A 501 29.09 -15.66 17.16
C GLU A 501 29.61 -14.24 17.42
N ALA A 502 30.88 -13.96 17.10
CA ALA A 502 31.46 -12.62 17.22
C ALA A 502 30.83 -11.63 16.22
N THR A 503 30.59 -12.06 14.98
CA THR A 503 29.98 -11.21 13.94
C THR A 503 28.57 -10.76 14.33
N TYR A 504 27.71 -11.67 14.79
CA TYR A 504 26.33 -11.32 15.18
C TYR A 504 26.30 -10.35 16.38
N ARG A 505 27.21 -10.53 17.33
CA ARG A 505 27.36 -9.61 18.47
C ARG A 505 27.88 -8.25 18.04
N ALA A 506 28.80 -8.19 17.08
CA ALA A 506 29.30 -6.92 16.53
C ALA A 506 28.19 -6.11 15.87
N VAL A 507 27.34 -6.76 15.05
CA VAL A 507 26.17 -6.11 14.44
C VAL A 507 25.22 -5.62 15.54
N ARG A 508 24.89 -6.47 16.51
CA ARG A 508 23.92 -6.15 17.55
C ARG A 508 24.39 -5.02 18.47
N GLN A 509 25.65 -5.05 18.89
CA GLN A 509 26.24 -4.02 19.74
C GLN A 509 26.29 -2.66 19.05
N GLY A 510 26.66 -2.62 17.77
CA GLY A 510 26.68 -1.34 17.07
C GLY A 510 25.27 -0.83 16.73
N LEU A 511 24.29 -1.71 16.46
CA LEU A 511 22.88 -1.29 16.35
C LEU A 511 22.37 -0.70 17.68
N ARG A 512 22.73 -1.26 18.84
CA ARG A 512 22.37 -0.68 20.15
C ARG A 512 22.98 0.72 20.38
N LYS A 513 24.12 1.01 19.77
CA LYS A 513 24.79 2.32 19.84
C LYS A 513 24.28 3.31 18.79
N ALA A 514 23.76 2.81 17.68
CA ALA A 514 23.29 3.63 16.58
C ALA A 514 22.03 4.43 16.94
N VAL A 515 21.86 5.56 16.27
CA VAL A 515 20.56 6.21 16.16
C VAL A 515 19.75 5.46 15.10
N ASN A 516 18.93 4.51 15.53
CA ASN A 516 18.11 3.69 14.65
C ASN A 516 16.87 4.45 14.18
N VAL A 517 16.44 4.19 12.94
CA VAL A 517 15.29 4.80 12.29
C VAL A 517 14.37 3.70 11.79
N LEU A 518 13.12 3.74 12.25
CA LEU A 518 12.06 2.87 11.75
C LEU A 518 11.57 3.37 10.38
N LEU A 519 11.42 2.44 9.46
CA LEU A 519 10.93 2.64 8.11
C LEU A 519 9.61 1.92 7.94
N GLU A 520 8.74 2.54 7.17
CA GLU A 520 7.48 1.94 6.76
C GLU A 520 7.37 1.99 5.23
N PRO A 521 6.53 1.12 4.64
CA PRO A 521 6.30 1.12 3.22
C PRO A 521 5.43 2.31 2.80
N TYR A 522 5.74 2.88 1.64
CA TYR A 522 5.03 4.00 1.02
C TYR A 522 4.43 3.61 -0.34
N TYR A 523 3.21 4.09 -0.59
CA TYR A 523 2.61 4.10 -1.93
C TYR A 523 2.91 5.41 -2.64
N ALA A 524 3.27 5.34 -3.91
CA ALA A 524 3.09 6.42 -4.86
C ALA A 524 1.64 6.36 -5.36
N PHE A 525 0.90 7.45 -5.16
CA PHE A 525 -0.51 7.53 -5.53
C PHE A 525 -0.77 8.52 -6.65
N THR A 526 -1.85 8.28 -7.39
CA THR A 526 -2.44 9.22 -8.34
C THR A 526 -3.93 9.25 -8.06
N LEU A 527 -4.43 10.39 -7.60
CA LEU A 527 -5.82 10.61 -7.24
C LEU A 527 -6.46 11.51 -8.29
N GLU A 528 -7.44 10.99 -9.01
CA GLU A 528 -8.23 11.74 -9.99
C GLU A 528 -9.61 12.02 -9.39
N ILE A 529 -9.99 13.29 -9.29
CA ILE A 529 -11.26 13.70 -8.66
C ILE A 529 -11.84 14.93 -9.36
N PRO A 530 -13.16 15.14 -9.33
CA PRO A 530 -13.77 16.38 -9.82
C PRO A 530 -13.24 17.60 -9.06
N GLN A 531 -13.16 18.76 -9.74
CA GLN A 531 -12.60 19.99 -9.15
C GLN A 531 -13.30 20.40 -7.85
N GLU A 532 -14.61 20.15 -7.75
CA GLU A 532 -15.44 20.47 -6.59
C GLU A 532 -14.94 19.82 -5.28
N TYR A 533 -14.25 18.68 -5.37
CA TYR A 533 -13.83 17.88 -4.22
C TYR A 533 -12.31 17.95 -3.93
N VAL A 534 -11.56 18.73 -4.71
CA VAL A 534 -10.09 18.86 -4.57
C VAL A 534 -9.69 19.39 -3.19
N GLY A 535 -10.39 20.40 -2.68
CA GLY A 535 -10.07 20.99 -1.36
C GLY A 535 -10.19 19.98 -0.22
N ARG A 536 -11.22 19.11 -0.25
CA ARG A 536 -11.39 18.04 0.73
C ARG A 536 -10.28 17.00 0.59
N ALA A 537 -10.02 16.52 -0.62
CA ALA A 537 -8.98 15.53 -0.86
C ALA A 537 -7.60 16.01 -0.37
N MET A 538 -7.24 17.26 -0.64
CA MET A 538 -5.99 17.85 -0.19
C MET A 538 -5.89 17.91 1.35
N THR A 539 -7.01 18.15 2.02
CA THR A 539 -7.08 18.16 3.49
C THR A 539 -6.86 16.76 4.05
N ASP A 540 -7.54 15.75 3.49
CA ASP A 540 -7.41 14.35 3.90
C ASP A 540 -5.98 13.83 3.66
N LEU A 541 -5.41 14.11 2.48
CA LEU A 541 -4.03 13.78 2.13
C LEU A 541 -3.03 14.44 3.09
N SER A 542 -3.27 15.68 3.49
CA SER A 542 -2.43 16.39 4.45
C SER A 542 -2.53 15.77 5.85
N ASN A 543 -3.75 15.40 6.29
CA ASN A 543 -3.96 14.70 7.56
C ASN A 543 -3.28 13.32 7.60
N MET A 544 -3.18 12.67 6.44
CA MET A 544 -2.46 11.39 6.26
C MET A 544 -0.93 11.57 6.15
N ASN A 545 -0.39 12.78 6.32
CA ASN A 545 1.03 13.11 6.13
C ASN A 545 1.57 12.70 4.74
N ALA A 546 0.73 12.78 3.71
CA ALA A 546 1.13 12.52 2.34
C ALA A 546 2.00 13.66 1.79
N LYS A 547 3.02 13.33 1.00
CA LYS A 547 3.80 14.28 0.21
C LYS A 547 3.20 14.31 -1.20
N PHE A 548 2.62 15.42 -1.65
CA PHE A 548 2.00 15.49 -2.98
C PHE A 548 2.37 16.77 -3.74
N ALA A 549 2.32 16.68 -5.05
CA ALA A 549 2.47 17.80 -5.98
C ALA A 549 1.18 18.64 -6.03
N PRO A 550 1.25 19.91 -6.43
CA PRO A 550 0.04 20.71 -6.67
C PRO A 550 -0.88 20.01 -7.69
N PRO A 551 -2.22 20.09 -7.52
CA PRO A 551 -3.17 19.43 -8.40
C PRO A 551 -3.02 19.93 -9.84
N GLU A 552 -2.90 19.00 -10.79
CA GLU A 552 -2.96 19.31 -12.21
C GLU A 552 -4.41 19.28 -12.68
N ILE A 553 -4.89 20.40 -13.18
CA ILE A 553 -6.26 20.54 -13.67
C ILE A 553 -6.32 20.02 -15.11
N LYS A 554 -7.20 19.04 -15.35
CA LYS A 554 -7.55 18.52 -16.68
C LYS A 554 -9.05 18.63 -16.87
N ASP A 555 -9.47 19.65 -17.62
CA ASP A 555 -10.86 19.96 -17.94
C ASP A 555 -11.77 19.99 -16.69
N ASP A 556 -12.65 19.01 -16.51
CA ASP A 556 -13.61 18.90 -15.39
C ASP A 556 -13.07 18.10 -14.18
N SER A 557 -11.84 17.59 -14.30
CA SER A 557 -11.18 16.76 -13.28
C SER A 557 -9.83 17.35 -12.85
N SER A 558 -9.35 16.94 -11.69
CA SER A 558 -8.06 17.31 -11.15
C SER A 558 -7.32 16.06 -10.71
N VAL A 559 -6.03 16.02 -11.04
CA VAL A 559 -5.15 14.91 -10.74
C VAL A 559 -4.15 15.35 -9.69
N ILE A 560 -4.08 14.63 -8.57
CA ILE A 560 -3.13 14.83 -7.49
C ILE A 560 -2.18 13.63 -7.47
N VAL A 561 -0.88 13.89 -7.62
CA VAL A 561 0.16 12.85 -7.58
C VAL A 561 1.01 13.04 -6.34
N GLY A 562 1.30 11.95 -5.62
CA GLY A 562 2.10 12.02 -4.41
C GLY A 562 2.57 10.67 -3.88
N THR A 563 3.11 10.69 -2.67
CA THR A 563 3.51 9.51 -1.91
C THR A 563 2.94 9.56 -0.50
N ALA A 564 2.42 8.45 0.00
CA ALA A 564 1.85 8.35 1.35
C ALA A 564 2.14 6.98 1.96
N ALA A 565 2.11 6.91 3.29
CA ALA A 565 2.31 5.65 4.02
C ALA A 565 1.19 4.65 3.70
N VAL A 566 1.55 3.37 3.56
CA VAL A 566 0.58 2.28 3.30
C VAL A 566 -0.49 2.22 4.38
N LYS A 567 -0.12 2.49 5.65
CA LYS A 567 -1.04 2.53 6.81
C LYS A 567 -2.20 3.49 6.59
N ALA A 568 -1.89 4.70 6.13
CA ALA A 568 -2.84 5.79 6.05
C ALA A 568 -3.77 5.67 4.83
N MET A 569 -3.29 5.04 3.75
CA MET A 569 -4.01 4.92 2.47
C MET A 569 -4.98 3.73 2.38
N ARG A 570 -5.04 2.87 3.40
CA ARG A 570 -5.78 1.60 3.39
C ARG A 570 -7.25 1.75 3.01
N ASP A 571 -7.96 2.61 3.71
CA ASP A 571 -9.42 2.79 3.54
C ASP A 571 -9.78 4.06 2.77
N TYR A 572 -8.78 4.85 2.37
CA TYR A 572 -9.02 6.16 1.77
C TYR A 572 -9.78 6.06 0.45
N HIS A 573 -9.58 4.98 -0.32
CA HIS A 573 -10.35 4.76 -1.55
C HIS A 573 -11.88 4.75 -1.29
N LYS A 574 -12.34 4.18 -0.18
CA LYS A 574 -13.77 4.14 0.17
C LYS A 574 -14.30 5.54 0.45
N GLU A 575 -13.55 6.32 1.22
CA GLU A 575 -13.91 7.70 1.53
C GLU A 575 -13.98 8.55 0.26
N VAL A 576 -12.98 8.42 -0.62
CA VAL A 576 -12.94 9.06 -1.95
C VAL A 576 -14.19 8.74 -2.74
N MET A 577 -14.56 7.47 -2.86
CA MET A 577 -15.75 7.05 -3.59
C MET A 577 -17.04 7.66 -3.01
N VAL A 578 -17.16 7.70 -1.68
CA VAL A 578 -18.34 8.25 -1.00
C VAL A 578 -18.49 9.75 -1.24
N TYR A 579 -17.44 10.54 -0.99
CA TYR A 579 -17.58 12.00 -1.12
C TYR A 579 -17.58 12.48 -2.57
N SER A 580 -16.94 11.74 -3.48
CA SER A 580 -16.91 12.06 -4.91
C SER A 580 -18.13 11.55 -5.68
N LYS A 581 -19.10 10.92 -4.98
CA LYS A 581 -20.27 10.26 -5.60
C LYS A 581 -19.86 9.24 -6.69
N GLY A 582 -18.75 8.53 -6.45
CA GLY A 582 -18.22 7.52 -7.36
C GLY A 582 -17.46 8.04 -8.58
N ARG A 583 -17.16 9.35 -8.66
CA ARG A 583 -16.39 9.97 -9.75
C ARG A 583 -14.89 10.12 -9.45
N GLY A 584 -14.46 9.73 -8.25
CA GLY A 584 -13.07 9.79 -7.81
C GLY A 584 -12.35 8.46 -7.95
N HIS A 585 -11.14 8.48 -8.50
CA HIS A 585 -10.30 7.29 -8.69
C HIS A 585 -8.96 7.46 -7.98
N LEU A 586 -8.60 6.49 -7.13
CA LEU A 586 -7.32 6.45 -6.45
C LEU A 586 -6.50 5.28 -6.99
N PHE A 587 -5.36 5.59 -7.62
CA PHE A 587 -4.39 4.61 -8.07
C PHE A 587 -3.23 4.56 -7.09
N LEU A 588 -2.84 3.36 -6.63
CA LEU A 588 -1.71 3.16 -5.70
C LEU A 588 -0.65 2.27 -6.36
N ARG A 589 0.63 2.62 -6.19
CA ARG A 589 1.78 1.81 -6.61
C ARG A 589 2.81 1.78 -5.48
N PHE A 590 3.31 0.60 -5.12
CA PHE A 590 4.42 0.51 -4.15
C PHE A 590 5.63 1.33 -4.62
N SER A 591 6.14 2.21 -3.75
CA SER A 591 7.24 3.14 -4.05
C SER A 591 8.52 2.88 -3.24
N GLY A 592 8.51 1.90 -2.33
CA GLY A 592 9.63 1.59 -1.45
C GLY A 592 9.35 1.93 0.01
N TYR A 593 10.42 2.00 0.81
CA TYR A 593 10.39 2.32 2.23
C TYR A 593 10.90 3.74 2.48
N ASP A 594 10.19 4.49 3.32
CA ASP A 594 10.61 5.81 3.81
C ASP A 594 10.44 5.87 5.34
N LYS A 595 10.91 6.96 5.95
CA LYS A 595 10.85 7.15 7.40
C LYS A 595 9.42 7.01 7.90
N CYS A 596 9.22 6.19 8.93
CA CYS A 596 7.91 6.01 9.53
C CYS A 596 7.38 7.34 10.09
N HIS A 597 6.19 7.73 9.63
CA HIS A 597 5.51 8.96 10.07
C HIS A 597 5.16 8.94 11.56
N ASP A 598 4.89 7.74 12.11
CA ASP A 598 4.44 7.53 13.49
C ASP A 598 5.31 6.47 14.20
N ALA A 599 6.63 6.66 14.15
CA ALA A 599 7.59 5.69 14.67
C ALA A 599 7.42 5.42 16.18
N GLU A 600 7.14 6.46 16.97
CA GLU A 600 7.04 6.32 18.44
C GLU A 600 5.88 5.40 18.87
N SER A 601 4.72 5.52 18.23
CA SER A 601 3.57 4.66 18.56
C SER A 601 3.83 3.21 18.14
N VAL A 602 4.44 3.00 16.98
CA VAL A 602 4.74 1.67 16.44
C VAL A 602 5.76 0.96 17.31
N ILE A 603 6.81 1.65 17.75
CA ILE A 603 7.82 1.10 18.66
C ILE A 603 7.19 0.70 19.98
N LEU A 604 6.37 1.57 20.57
CA LEU A 604 5.70 1.29 21.84
C LEU A 604 4.72 0.12 21.74
N ASN A 605 3.96 0.02 20.64
CA ASN A 605 3.03 -1.09 20.40
C ASN A 605 3.74 -2.42 20.11
N SER A 606 4.97 -2.38 19.56
CA SER A 606 5.73 -3.60 19.27
C SER A 606 6.16 -4.34 20.53
N GLY A 607 6.41 -3.61 21.64
CA GLY A 607 6.84 -4.17 22.91
C GLY A 607 8.15 -4.97 22.85
N TYR A 608 8.98 -4.76 21.82
CA TYR A 608 10.22 -5.52 21.61
C TYR A 608 11.34 -5.00 22.53
N ASP A 609 11.86 -5.87 23.40
CA ASP A 609 13.09 -5.61 24.16
C ASP A 609 14.28 -6.34 23.51
N PRO A 610 15.29 -5.61 23.02
CA PRO A 610 16.46 -6.24 22.40
C PRO A 610 17.36 -7.01 23.37
N ASP A 611 17.25 -6.83 24.70
CA ASP A 611 18.04 -7.55 25.71
C ASP A 611 17.41 -8.89 26.11
N ASP A 612 16.10 -9.04 25.93
CA ASP A 612 15.39 -10.31 26.13
C ASP A 612 15.52 -11.26 24.92
N ASP A 613 16.06 -10.77 23.79
CA ASP A 613 16.26 -11.56 22.58
C ASP A 613 17.47 -12.52 22.70
N ILE A 614 17.19 -13.73 23.18
CA ILE A 614 18.17 -14.82 23.34
C ILE A 614 18.80 -15.24 22.00
N LEU A 615 18.09 -15.06 20.88
CA LEU A 615 18.58 -15.43 19.54
C LEU A 615 19.52 -14.37 18.94
N ASN A 616 19.50 -13.14 19.47
CA ASN A 616 20.32 -12.01 19.04
C ASN A 616 20.88 -11.24 20.25
N PRO A 617 21.76 -11.85 21.06
CA PRO A 617 22.26 -11.24 22.28
C PRO A 617 23.07 -9.98 21.98
N SER A 618 22.81 -8.91 22.74
CA SER A 618 23.53 -7.62 22.69
C SER A 618 24.90 -7.66 23.36
N SER A 619 25.16 -8.69 24.17
CA SER A 619 26.35 -8.82 25.01
C SER A 619 27.47 -9.66 24.37
N SER A 620 28.71 -9.33 24.73
CA SER A 620 29.92 -10.07 24.32
C SER A 620 30.39 -11.03 25.42
N VAL A 621 31.08 -12.11 25.04
CA VAL A 621 31.55 -13.15 25.97
C VAL A 621 33.06 -13.06 26.10
N PHE A 622 33.56 -12.80 27.31
CA PHE A 622 34.99 -12.69 27.62
C PHE A 622 35.43 -13.82 28.55
N CYS A 623 36.71 -14.16 28.58
CA CYS A 623 37.24 -15.16 29.52
C CYS A 623 38.01 -14.50 30.65
N ALA A 624 37.67 -14.82 31.91
CA ALA A 624 38.49 -14.51 33.08
C ALA A 624 38.68 -15.78 33.91
N GLN A 625 39.92 -16.07 34.32
CA GLN A 625 40.27 -17.21 35.18
C GLN A 625 39.76 -18.59 34.70
N GLY A 626 39.59 -18.78 33.38
CA GLY A 626 39.16 -20.06 32.81
C GLY A 626 37.64 -20.29 32.82
N SER A 627 36.85 -19.24 33.05
CA SER A 627 35.39 -19.24 32.87
C SER A 627 34.95 -18.06 32.02
N GLY A 628 34.08 -18.30 31.03
CA GLY A 628 33.45 -17.25 30.24
C GLY A 628 32.46 -16.44 31.08
N TYR A 629 32.52 -15.11 30.99
CA TYR A 629 31.57 -14.18 31.58
C TYR A 629 31.01 -13.23 30.51
N ILE A 630 29.81 -12.71 30.75
CA ILE A 630 29.06 -11.88 29.80
C ILE A 630 29.33 -10.40 30.12
N VAL A 631 29.74 -9.63 29.11
CA VAL A 631 29.94 -8.18 29.18
C VAL A 631 28.81 -7.49 28.41
N PRO A 632 28.01 -6.61 29.06
CA PRO A 632 26.96 -5.85 28.39
C PRO A 632 27.51 -4.91 27.30
N PHE A 633 26.66 -4.58 26.33
CA PHE A 633 27.04 -3.91 25.07
C PHE A 633 27.76 -2.56 25.25
N ASP A 634 27.44 -1.83 26.33
CA ASP A 634 27.98 -0.53 26.71
C ASP A 634 29.43 -0.60 27.18
N GLN A 635 29.85 -1.75 27.74
CA GLN A 635 31.17 -1.93 28.35
C GLN A 635 32.17 -2.63 27.42
N VAL A 636 31.72 -3.27 26.33
CA VAL A 636 32.57 -4.09 25.43
C VAL A 636 33.82 -3.36 24.92
N GLU A 637 33.72 -2.08 24.59
CA GLU A 637 34.85 -1.28 24.09
C GLU A 637 35.97 -1.08 25.12
N SER A 638 35.64 -1.08 26.41
CA SER A 638 36.65 -0.96 27.47
C SER A 638 37.44 -2.26 27.72
N TYR A 639 36.92 -3.40 27.25
CA TYR A 639 37.53 -4.73 27.40
C TYR A 639 38.13 -5.25 26.09
N MET A 640 38.07 -4.47 25.01
CA MET A 640 38.55 -4.88 23.68
C MET A 640 40.07 -5.06 23.69
N HIS A 641 40.54 -6.05 22.92
CA HIS A 641 41.97 -6.29 22.77
C HIS A 641 42.51 -5.65 21.48
N VAL A 642 41.65 -5.35 20.52
CA VAL A 642 41.98 -4.59 19.29
C VAL A 642 42.25 -3.12 19.65
N GLU A 643 43.25 -2.49 19.05
CA GLU A 643 43.52 -1.06 19.27
C GLU A 643 42.37 -0.23 18.65
N SER A 644 41.73 0.62 19.45
CA SER A 644 40.64 1.49 18.98
C SER A 644 41.16 2.42 17.87
N PRO A 645 40.61 2.35 16.66
CA PRO A 645 41.14 3.14 15.56
C PRO A 645 40.42 4.48 15.51
N VAL A 646 40.70 5.35 16.48
CA VAL A 646 40.28 6.75 16.40
C VAL A 646 41.00 7.44 15.21
N ASP A 647 42.11 6.88 14.74
CA ASP A 647 42.90 7.39 13.60
C ASP A 647 42.51 6.83 12.21
N LEU A 648 41.68 5.78 12.09
CA LEU A 648 41.35 5.18 10.77
C LEU A 648 40.22 5.91 10.02
N TYR A 649 39.37 6.70 10.68
CA TYR A 649 38.29 7.43 10.00
C TYR A 649 38.82 8.44 8.96
N GLU A 650 39.95 9.10 9.25
CA GLU A 650 40.57 10.03 8.29
C GLU A 650 41.30 9.34 7.13
N ASP A 651 41.71 8.08 7.32
CA ASP A 651 42.45 7.32 6.31
C ASP A 651 41.53 6.54 5.36
N VAL A 652 40.35 6.13 5.82
CA VAL A 652 39.33 5.46 4.98
C VAL A 652 38.70 6.46 4.00
N GLU A 653 38.37 7.69 4.42
CA GLU A 653 37.88 8.73 3.50
C GLU A 653 38.89 9.08 2.41
N LYS A 654 40.19 9.15 2.75
CA LYS A 654 41.27 9.41 1.78
C LYS A 654 41.42 8.25 0.78
N ARG A 655 41.34 7.00 1.23
CA ARG A 655 41.46 5.80 0.38
C ARG A 655 40.27 5.63 -0.55
N ASP A 656 39.05 5.94 -0.10
CA ASP A 656 37.85 5.85 -0.94
C ASP A 656 37.80 6.97 -1.98
N PHE A 657 38.28 8.18 -1.65
CA PHE A 657 38.42 9.26 -2.63
C PHE A 657 39.46 8.92 -3.73
N GLU A 658 40.57 8.28 -3.37
CA GLU A 658 41.57 7.80 -4.33
C GLU A 658 41.07 6.60 -5.16
N ALA A 659 40.34 5.66 -4.55
CA ALA A 659 39.78 4.51 -5.25
C ALA A 659 38.68 4.89 -6.26
N ASP A 660 37.82 5.85 -5.90
CA ASP A 660 36.78 6.38 -6.79
C ASP A 660 37.36 7.28 -7.90
N ALA A 661 38.45 8.01 -7.63
CA ALA A 661 39.20 8.73 -8.65
C ALA A 661 39.82 7.77 -9.68
N VAL A 662 40.43 6.67 -9.22
CA VAL A 662 41.00 5.62 -10.10
C VAL A 662 39.90 4.87 -10.87
N ARG A 663 38.72 4.67 -10.28
CA ARG A 663 37.55 4.11 -10.98
C ARG A 663 36.97 5.05 -12.03
N MET A 664 36.95 6.36 -11.76
CA MET A 664 36.55 7.40 -12.71
C MET A 664 37.54 7.53 -13.88
N GLU A 665 38.84 7.39 -13.64
CA GLU A 665 39.87 7.39 -14.69
C GLU A 665 39.77 6.15 -15.59
N ARG A 666 39.61 4.96 -15.01
CA ARG A 666 39.42 3.70 -15.79
C ARG A 666 38.12 3.67 -16.60
N SER A 667 37.09 4.38 -16.15
CA SER A 667 35.82 4.51 -16.90
C SER A 667 35.87 5.63 -17.95
N ARG A 668 36.79 6.59 -17.83
CA ARG A 668 37.14 7.55 -18.90
C ARG A 668 37.98 6.90 -20.00
N GLU A 669 38.95 6.06 -19.68
CA GLU A 669 39.77 5.33 -20.66
C GLU A 669 38.95 4.30 -21.47
N LYS A 670 37.97 3.64 -20.84
CA LYS A 670 37.04 2.76 -21.58
C LYS A 670 36.06 3.50 -22.50
N LYS A 671 35.81 4.78 -22.27
CA LYS A 671 34.95 5.62 -23.12
C LYS A 671 35.70 6.28 -24.29
N SER A 672 37.04 6.35 -24.25
CA SER A 672 37.85 6.87 -25.35
C SER A 672 38.04 5.88 -26.51
N ASP A 673 37.98 4.58 -26.26
CA ASP A 673 38.17 3.55 -27.31
C ASP A 673 36.93 3.29 -28.18
N GLN A 674 35.73 3.71 -27.74
CA GLN A 674 34.48 3.49 -28.49
C GLN A 674 34.05 4.66 -29.38
N LYS A 675 34.82 5.75 -29.42
CA LYS A 675 34.41 7.02 -30.08
C LYS A 675 35.19 7.38 -31.35
N TYR A 676 35.82 6.41 -32.02
CA TYR A 676 36.45 6.59 -33.35
C TYR A 676 35.84 5.72 -34.44
N LYS A 677 34.50 5.68 -34.55
CA LYS A 677 33.80 5.26 -35.78
C LYS A 677 32.47 5.98 -35.91
N ASN A 678 32.50 7.20 -36.47
CA ASN A 678 31.53 7.77 -37.41
C ASN A 678 31.71 9.28 -37.46
N GLY A 679 32.17 9.78 -38.60
CA GLY A 679 32.38 11.21 -38.85
C GLY A 679 31.10 11.95 -39.20
N GLY A 680 31.08 13.25 -38.87
CA GLY A 680 30.06 14.23 -39.26
C GLY A 680 30.35 15.59 -38.63
N GLN A 681 30.73 16.56 -39.47
CA GLN A 681 31.13 17.95 -39.19
C GLN A 681 30.19 18.78 -38.30
N TYR A 682 30.75 19.56 -37.37
CA TYR A 682 30.39 20.97 -37.09
C TYR A 682 31.63 21.75 -36.59
N ILE A 683 31.85 22.92 -37.19
CA ILE A 683 32.71 24.06 -36.80
C ILE A 683 31.70 25.13 -36.33
N ALA A 684 31.81 25.97 -35.30
CA ALA A 684 32.89 26.45 -34.43
C ALA A 684 32.30 26.89 -33.06
N ASP A 685 33.00 26.59 -31.95
CA ASP A 685 32.64 27.06 -30.59
C ASP A 685 33.43 28.32 -30.15
N GLN A 686 34.39 28.79 -30.96
CA GLN A 686 35.27 29.91 -30.57
C GLN A 686 34.62 31.31 -30.72
N GLU A 687 33.66 31.49 -31.63
CA GLU A 687 32.99 32.80 -31.78
C GLU A 687 31.94 33.06 -30.67
N LEU A 688 31.31 32.01 -30.13
CA LEU A 688 30.32 32.14 -29.06
C LEU A 688 30.97 32.49 -27.71
N GLU A 689 32.15 31.93 -27.42
CA GLU A 689 32.94 32.29 -26.24
C GLU A 689 33.43 33.75 -26.30
N GLU A 690 33.87 34.23 -27.47
CA GLU A 690 34.31 35.62 -27.62
C GLU A 690 33.16 36.62 -27.46
N ILE A 691 31.96 36.32 -27.98
CA ILE A 691 30.76 37.16 -27.78
C ILE A 691 30.34 37.17 -26.30
N PHE A 692 30.42 36.02 -25.62
CA PHE A 692 30.08 35.89 -24.20
C PHE A 692 31.02 36.68 -23.30
N ILE A 693 32.33 36.59 -23.54
CA ILE A 693 33.36 37.32 -22.76
C ILE A 693 33.27 38.83 -23.01
N ARG A 694 32.93 39.27 -24.23
CA ARG A 694 32.71 40.70 -24.55
C ARG A 694 31.47 41.29 -23.88
N THR A 695 30.42 40.48 -23.70
CA THR A 695 29.12 40.95 -23.20
C THR A 695 29.07 40.93 -21.66
N PHE A 696 29.67 39.92 -21.01
CA PHE A 696 29.51 39.71 -19.56
C PHE A 696 30.81 39.78 -18.75
N GLY A 697 31.97 39.94 -19.40
CA GLY A 697 33.28 40.03 -18.74
C GLY A 697 33.82 38.69 -18.20
N PRO A 698 35.13 38.59 -17.88
CA PRO A 698 35.77 37.33 -17.50
C PRO A 698 35.48 36.91 -16.05
N ILE A 699 35.12 35.64 -15.86
CA ILE A 699 34.78 35.03 -14.57
C ILE A 699 36.07 34.84 -13.72
N LYS A 700 36.12 35.50 -12.56
CA LYS A 700 37.14 35.26 -11.52
C LYS A 700 36.60 34.32 -10.45
N ASN A 701 37.28 33.19 -10.26
CA ASN A 701 37.06 32.25 -9.16
C ASN A 701 37.33 32.92 -7.80
N ARG A 702 36.27 33.08 -7.00
CA ARG A 702 36.26 33.80 -5.72
C ARG A 702 36.00 32.86 -4.52
N ALA A 703 36.57 31.65 -4.54
CA ALA A 703 36.36 30.63 -3.51
C ALA A 703 37.53 30.44 -2.53
N LYS A 704 38.47 31.40 -2.42
CA LYS A 704 39.63 31.28 -1.51
C LYS A 704 39.86 32.44 -0.53
N GLU A 705 38.92 33.38 -0.37
CA GLU A 705 39.11 34.54 0.53
C GLU A 705 37.97 34.87 1.50
N VAL A 706 36.99 33.98 1.72
CA VAL A 706 35.84 34.28 2.63
C VAL A 706 35.95 33.61 4.02
N ASN A 707 37.03 32.90 4.32
CA ASN A 707 37.14 32.10 5.57
C ASN A 707 37.96 32.70 6.71
N LEU A 708 38.13 34.03 6.81
CA LEU A 708 38.74 34.63 8.01
C LEU A 708 38.03 35.87 8.59
N ALA A 709 36.87 36.27 8.06
CA ALA A 709 36.07 37.38 8.59
C ALA A 709 34.74 36.96 9.24
N SER A 710 34.25 35.75 8.99
CA SER A 710 32.98 35.22 9.55
C SER A 710 33.12 34.63 10.95
N ALA A 711 34.34 34.35 11.43
CA ALA A 711 34.59 33.79 12.76
C ALA A 711 34.52 34.82 13.91
N ARG A 712 34.44 36.13 13.63
CA ARG A 712 34.37 37.18 14.67
C ARG A 712 33.01 37.84 14.85
N THR A 713 32.05 37.60 13.96
CA THR A 713 30.68 38.16 14.06
C THR A 713 29.67 37.17 14.65
N ILE A 714 29.98 35.86 14.64
CA ILE A 714 29.12 34.81 15.21
C ILE A 714 29.17 34.83 16.76
N ARG A 715 30.34 35.11 17.35
CA ARG A 715 30.50 35.24 18.81
C ARG A 715 29.83 36.48 19.43
N ALA A 716 29.41 37.46 18.61
CA ALA A 716 28.63 38.61 19.08
C ALA A 716 27.12 38.34 19.02
N LYS A 717 26.64 37.53 18.04
CA LYS A 717 25.23 37.14 17.94
C LYS A 717 24.82 36.02 18.90
N GLU A 718 25.74 35.14 19.29
CA GLU A 718 25.49 34.12 20.33
C GLU A 718 25.27 34.74 21.72
N LYS A 719 25.72 35.98 21.96
CA LYS A 719 25.53 36.69 23.24
C LYS A 719 24.21 37.44 23.34
N GLU A 720 23.57 37.77 22.21
CA GLU A 720 22.22 38.37 22.16
C GLU A 720 21.11 37.31 22.04
N ALA A 721 21.37 36.18 21.36
CA ALA A 721 20.41 35.07 21.26
C ALA A 721 20.12 34.40 22.62
N ASN A 722 21.11 34.37 23.53
CA ASN A 722 20.93 33.86 24.90
C ASN A 722 20.13 34.80 25.83
N LYS A 723 19.69 35.96 25.35
CA LYS A 723 18.79 36.87 26.09
C LYS A 723 17.33 36.82 25.64
N ALA A 724 17.06 36.21 24.47
CA ALA A 724 15.71 36.13 23.88
C ALA A 724 15.03 34.77 24.08
N GLN A 725 15.66 33.84 24.81
CA GLN A 725 15.13 32.49 25.10
C GLN A 725 14.11 32.44 26.25
N ASN A 726 13.53 33.59 26.63
CA ASN A 726 12.43 33.68 27.60
C ASN A 726 11.16 34.16 26.89
N HIS A 727 10.58 33.33 26.02
CA HIS A 727 9.14 33.30 25.74
C HIS A 727 8.86 32.02 24.94
N ARG A 728 8.46 30.94 25.64
CA ARG A 728 7.98 29.69 25.04
C ARG A 728 6.51 29.86 24.66
N GLU A 729 6.18 29.73 23.38
CA GLU A 729 4.82 29.45 22.93
C GLU A 729 4.54 27.93 22.95
N ILE A 730 3.31 27.60 23.30
CA ILE A 730 2.81 26.33 23.81
C ILE A 730 2.31 25.46 22.66
N LYS A 731 2.86 24.23 22.52
CA LYS A 731 2.30 23.16 21.69
C LYS A 731 1.17 22.45 22.45
N THR A 732 -0.03 22.41 21.89
CA THR A 732 -1.16 21.62 22.40
C THR A 732 -1.02 20.16 21.97
N SER A 733 -0.76 19.28 22.94
CA SER A 733 -0.78 17.81 22.84
C SER A 733 -2.18 17.28 23.10
N GLU A 734 -2.67 16.33 22.30
CA GLU A 734 -3.85 15.54 22.66
C GLU A 734 -3.52 14.64 23.87
N LYS A 735 -4.33 14.76 24.94
CA LYS A 735 -4.07 14.14 26.25
C LYS A 735 -4.38 12.63 26.23
N LYS A 736 -3.38 11.80 26.57
CA LYS A 736 -3.62 10.41 27.00
C LYS A 736 -4.60 10.40 28.19
N LYS A 737 -5.44 9.37 28.31
CA LYS A 737 -6.30 9.20 29.50
C LYS A 737 -5.41 8.94 30.72
N GLU A 738 -5.45 9.86 31.68
CA GLU A 738 -4.67 9.81 32.91
C GLU A 738 -5.43 9.03 33.99
N TYR A 739 -4.78 8.04 34.60
CA TYR A 739 -5.31 7.24 35.69
C TYR A 739 -4.60 7.59 37.01
N LEU A 740 -5.37 7.65 38.10
CA LEU A 740 -4.84 7.83 39.45
C LEU A 740 -5.26 6.64 40.32
N LEU A 741 -4.28 5.84 40.73
CA LEU A 741 -4.46 4.77 41.71
C LEU A 741 -4.18 5.33 43.12
N VAL A 742 -5.11 5.16 44.04
CA VAL A 742 -5.02 5.70 45.40
C VAL A 742 -5.09 4.57 46.42
N ASP A 743 -4.08 4.48 47.27
CA ASP A 743 -4.12 3.61 48.44
C ASP A 743 -4.98 4.25 49.54
N GLY A 744 -6.20 3.73 49.71
CA GLY A 744 -7.23 4.35 50.53
C GLY A 744 -6.87 4.45 52.01
N TYR A 745 -6.24 3.44 52.61
CA TYR A 745 -5.87 3.50 54.03
C TYR A 745 -4.63 4.36 54.26
N ASN A 746 -3.65 4.31 53.36
CA ASN A 746 -2.48 5.16 53.46
C ASN A 746 -2.87 6.65 53.44
N ILE A 747 -3.81 7.04 52.58
CA ILE A 747 -4.32 8.42 52.54
C ILE A 747 -5.14 8.75 53.80
N ILE A 748 -6.06 7.88 54.24
CA ILE A 748 -6.89 8.12 55.44
C ILE A 748 -6.03 8.37 56.69
N PHE A 749 -4.95 7.61 56.87
CA PHE A 749 -4.08 7.76 58.04
C PHE A 749 -3.06 8.91 57.90
N ALA A 750 -2.80 9.37 56.67
CA ALA A 750 -1.88 10.48 56.41
C ALA A 750 -2.54 11.87 56.49
N TRP A 751 -3.86 11.98 56.28
CA TRP A 751 -4.57 13.26 56.32
C TRP A 751 -5.23 13.47 57.68
N ASP A 752 -4.85 14.53 58.39
CA ASP A 752 -5.27 14.78 59.78
C ASP A 752 -6.79 14.72 59.97
N ASP A 753 -7.56 15.37 59.08
CA ASP A 753 -9.03 15.36 59.08
C ASP A 753 -9.65 13.96 58.94
N LEU A 754 -9.09 13.12 58.08
CA LEU A 754 -9.59 11.75 57.83
C LEU A 754 -9.11 10.80 58.93
N CYS A 755 -7.92 11.03 59.48
CA CYS A 755 -7.35 10.24 60.56
C CYS A 755 -8.13 10.46 61.88
N GLU A 756 -8.54 11.69 62.19
CA GLU A 756 -9.43 11.97 63.32
C GLU A 756 -10.82 11.33 63.17
N LEU A 757 -11.39 11.36 61.96
CA LEU A 757 -12.64 10.68 61.63
C LEU A 757 -12.50 9.15 61.72
N ALA A 758 -11.38 8.58 61.28
CA ALA A 758 -11.14 7.14 61.32
C ALA A 758 -11.05 6.60 62.76
N LYS A 759 -10.58 7.42 63.71
CA LYS A 759 -10.56 7.07 65.15
C LYS A 759 -11.96 6.93 65.75
N THR A 760 -12.97 7.58 65.16
CA THR A 760 -14.37 7.53 65.64
C THR A 760 -15.24 6.58 64.83
N ASN A 761 -15.14 6.60 63.49
CA ASN A 761 -15.81 5.66 62.60
C ASN A 761 -15.03 5.53 61.28
N ILE A 762 -14.43 4.35 61.06
CA ILE A 762 -13.61 4.08 59.87
C ILE A 762 -14.42 4.10 58.56
N ASP A 763 -15.69 3.70 58.59
CA ASP A 763 -16.55 3.70 57.40
C ASP A 763 -16.96 5.13 57.01
N SER A 764 -17.09 6.02 57.99
CA SER A 764 -17.28 7.45 57.74
C SER A 764 -16.04 8.10 57.13
N ALA A 765 -14.83 7.70 57.55
CA ALA A 765 -13.59 8.17 56.94
C ALA A 765 -13.41 7.68 55.50
N ARG A 766 -13.75 6.40 55.21
CA ARG A 766 -13.76 5.88 53.83
C ARG A 766 -14.73 6.64 52.94
N SER A 767 -15.97 6.83 53.40
CA SER A 767 -16.99 7.57 52.64
C SER A 767 -16.52 9.00 52.32
N LYS A 768 -15.95 9.70 53.31
CA LYS A 768 -15.42 11.05 53.11
C LYS A 768 -14.24 11.09 52.13
N LEU A 769 -13.33 10.11 52.16
CA LEU A 769 -12.25 10.02 51.16
C LEU A 769 -12.81 9.82 49.75
N LEU A 770 -13.79 8.93 49.58
CA LEU A 770 -14.40 8.66 48.28
C LEU A 770 -15.09 9.89 47.70
N ASP A 771 -15.78 10.69 48.53
CA ASP A 771 -16.38 11.96 48.11
C ASP A 771 -15.32 12.96 47.61
N ILE A 772 -14.19 13.08 48.33
CA ILE A 772 -13.09 13.97 47.95
C ILE A 772 -12.46 13.52 46.62
N MET A 773 -12.23 12.22 46.44
CA MET A 773 -11.65 11.66 45.21
C MET A 773 -12.62 11.74 44.02
N SER A 774 -13.93 11.60 44.24
CA SER A 774 -14.97 11.78 43.23
C SER A 774 -14.98 13.22 42.67
N ASN A 775 -14.89 14.21 43.57
CA ASN A 775 -14.80 15.62 43.18
C ASN A 775 -13.51 15.91 42.42
N TYR A 776 -12.37 15.39 42.91
CA TYR A 776 -11.07 15.52 42.25
C TYR A 776 -11.07 14.90 40.83
N ALA A 777 -11.64 13.70 40.67
CA ALA A 777 -11.77 13.03 39.38
C ALA A 777 -12.63 13.84 38.40
N GLY A 778 -13.72 14.43 38.90
CA GLY A 778 -14.65 15.23 38.11
C GLY A 778 -14.00 16.51 37.57
N PHE A 779 -13.12 17.14 38.34
CA PHE A 779 -12.46 18.38 37.93
C PHE A 779 -11.21 18.16 37.06
N THR A 780 -10.43 17.12 37.36
CA THR A 780 -9.18 16.85 36.62
C THR A 780 -9.41 16.07 35.32
N GLY A 781 -10.54 15.38 35.18
CA GLY A 781 -10.80 14.45 34.08
C GLY A 781 -10.01 13.15 34.16
N LYS A 782 -9.30 12.91 35.28
CA LYS A 782 -8.55 11.68 35.54
C LYS A 782 -9.49 10.55 35.96
N SER A 783 -9.18 9.33 35.51
CA SER A 783 -9.89 8.12 35.96
C SER A 783 -9.28 7.65 37.28
N VAL A 784 -10.00 7.84 38.40
CA VAL A 784 -9.50 7.52 39.75
C VAL A 784 -9.99 6.14 40.20
N ILE A 785 -9.06 5.34 40.73
CA ILE A 785 -9.34 4.04 41.36
C ILE A 785 -8.81 4.10 42.80
N VAL A 786 -9.68 3.88 43.77
CA VAL A 786 -9.32 3.84 45.21
C VAL A 786 -9.34 2.39 45.69
N VAL A 787 -8.23 1.94 46.26
CA VAL A 787 -8.05 0.55 46.70
C VAL A 787 -8.07 0.49 48.23
N PHE A 788 -8.85 -0.42 48.79
CA PHE A 788 -8.89 -0.72 50.22
C PHE A 788 -8.59 -2.20 50.47
N ASP A 789 -7.79 -2.48 51.49
CA ASP A 789 -7.68 -3.83 52.05
C ASP A 789 -9.02 -4.34 52.59
N ALA A 790 -9.37 -5.58 52.25
CA ALA A 790 -10.50 -6.26 52.86
C ALA A 790 -10.25 -6.52 54.35
N TYR A 791 -10.98 -5.81 55.20
CA TYR A 791 -10.94 -6.01 56.65
C TYR A 791 -12.06 -6.98 57.09
N ARG A 792 -11.66 -8.20 57.48
CA ARG A 792 -12.42 -9.18 58.30
C ARG A 792 -13.82 -9.62 57.82
N VAL A 793 -13.90 -10.42 56.75
CA VAL A 793 -14.93 -11.47 56.58
C VAL A 793 -14.32 -12.63 55.80
N ALA A 794 -14.35 -13.85 56.37
CA ALA A 794 -13.70 -15.01 55.79
C ALA A 794 -14.27 -15.36 54.40
N GLY A 795 -13.41 -15.38 53.37
CA GLY A 795 -13.76 -15.86 52.02
C GLY A 795 -14.24 -14.82 51.01
N HIS A 796 -13.91 -13.53 51.18
CA HIS A 796 -14.30 -12.48 50.23
C HIS A 796 -13.47 -12.53 48.92
N GLN A 797 -14.14 -12.50 47.76
CA GLN A 797 -13.51 -12.30 46.44
C GLN A 797 -13.31 -10.79 46.17
N VAL A 798 -12.44 -10.44 45.21
CA VAL A 798 -12.20 -9.05 44.81
C VAL A 798 -13.52 -8.41 44.36
N GLU A 799 -13.93 -7.33 45.02
CA GLU A 799 -15.16 -6.62 44.70
C GLU A 799 -14.81 -5.23 44.15
N GLN A 800 -15.21 -4.98 42.89
CA GLN A 800 -15.06 -3.69 42.24
C GLN A 800 -16.43 -2.99 42.22
N ILE A 801 -16.53 -1.86 42.91
CA ILE A 801 -17.75 -1.07 43.03
C ILE A 801 -17.52 0.28 42.36
N LYS A 802 -18.44 0.69 41.50
CA LYS A 802 -18.42 2.04 40.93
C LYS A 802 -19.07 3.02 41.91
N TYR A 803 -18.30 3.98 42.42
CA TYR A 803 -18.79 5.04 43.31
C TYR A 803 -18.80 6.35 42.54
N HIS A 804 -19.99 6.84 42.17
CA HIS A 804 -20.15 8.01 41.29
C HIS A 804 -19.33 7.88 39.98
N ASN A 805 -18.31 8.73 39.79
CA ASN A 805 -17.42 8.77 38.63
C ASN A 805 -16.06 8.08 38.88
N ILE A 806 -15.86 7.42 40.03
CA ILE A 806 -14.62 6.71 40.40
C ILE A 806 -14.88 5.21 40.61
N PHE A 807 -13.81 4.42 40.56
CA PHE A 807 -13.84 2.99 40.87
C PHE A 807 -13.27 2.72 42.26
N VAL A 808 -13.93 1.87 43.03
CA VAL A 808 -13.48 1.47 44.37
C VAL A 808 -13.25 -0.03 44.35
N VAL A 809 -12.07 -0.46 44.78
CA VAL A 809 -11.70 -1.87 44.80
C VAL A 809 -11.43 -2.30 46.24
N TYR A 810 -12.11 -3.36 46.66
CA TYR A 810 -11.77 -4.09 47.88
C TYR A 810 -11.00 -5.35 47.50
N THR A 811 -9.77 -5.48 48.01
CA THR A 811 -8.91 -6.64 47.70
C THR A 811 -9.46 -7.93 48.32
N ARG A 812 -8.95 -9.09 47.90
CA ARG A 812 -9.29 -10.40 48.49
C ARG A 812 -8.48 -10.63 49.78
N GLU A 813 -8.96 -11.48 50.69
CA GLU A 813 -8.36 -11.71 52.04
C GLU A 813 -6.86 -12.06 52.04
N ALA A 814 -6.35 -12.70 50.99
CA ALA A 814 -4.95 -13.11 50.85
C ALA A 814 -4.09 -12.16 50.00
N MET A 815 -4.59 -10.96 49.70
CA MET A 815 -3.91 -9.98 48.84
C MET A 815 -3.97 -8.59 49.47
N THR A 816 -2.82 -7.97 49.63
CA THR A 816 -2.73 -6.61 50.16
C THR A 816 -3.06 -5.57 49.08
N ALA A 817 -3.51 -4.38 49.49
CA ALA A 817 -3.75 -3.24 48.62
C ALA A 817 -2.49 -2.88 47.84
N ASP A 818 -1.32 -3.04 48.46
CA ASP A 818 -0.02 -2.85 47.84
C ASP A 818 0.22 -3.82 46.67
N GLU A 819 -0.04 -5.12 46.88
CA GLU A 819 0.06 -6.14 45.83
C GLU A 819 -0.94 -5.88 44.69
N TYR A 820 -2.15 -5.40 45.01
CA TYR A 820 -3.16 -5.09 44.00
C TYR A 820 -2.78 -3.86 43.19
N ILE A 821 -2.35 -2.78 43.85
CA ILE A 821 -1.87 -1.58 43.17
C ILE A 821 -0.67 -1.92 42.30
N GLU A 822 0.21 -2.82 42.73
CA GLU A 822 1.35 -3.25 41.93
C GLU A 822 0.95 -4.00 40.65
N GLU A 823 0.03 -4.97 40.75
CA GLU A 823 -0.48 -5.75 39.63
C GLU A 823 -1.28 -4.86 38.65
N GLU A 824 -2.16 -4.03 39.19
CA GLU A 824 -3.00 -3.12 38.42
C GLU A 824 -2.20 -1.98 37.78
N THR A 825 -1.17 -1.45 38.46
CA THR A 825 -0.24 -0.47 37.85
C THR A 825 0.49 -1.09 36.67
N HIS A 826 0.92 -2.35 36.78
CA HIS A 826 1.59 -3.04 35.69
C HIS A 826 0.66 -3.27 34.49
N GLU A 827 -0.60 -3.62 34.73
CA GLU A 827 -1.59 -3.79 33.65
C GLU A 827 -2.01 -2.45 33.02
N LEU A 828 -2.36 -1.45 33.82
CA LEU A 828 -2.85 -0.16 33.33
C LEU A 828 -1.75 0.67 32.66
N LYS A 829 -0.49 0.55 33.10
CA LYS A 829 0.63 1.29 32.49
C LYS A 829 0.96 0.83 31.07
N LYS A 830 0.52 -0.37 30.66
CA LYS A 830 0.62 -0.83 29.26
C LYS A 830 -0.14 0.08 28.29
N GLN A 831 -1.19 0.77 28.75
CA GLN A 831 -2.11 1.53 27.88
C GLN A 831 -2.36 2.99 28.32
N TYR A 832 -2.10 3.34 29.58
CA TYR A 832 -2.49 4.64 30.16
C TYR A 832 -1.37 5.32 30.96
N ASP A 833 -1.49 6.64 31.16
CA ASP A 833 -0.60 7.37 32.06
C ASP A 833 -1.08 7.23 33.51
N VAL A 834 -0.42 6.33 34.24
CA VAL A 834 -0.77 5.98 35.62
C VAL A 834 0.05 6.79 36.62
N THR A 835 -0.66 7.44 37.54
CA THR A 835 -0.11 8.04 38.77
C THR A 835 -0.55 7.21 39.96
N VAL A 836 0.34 6.91 40.89
CA VAL A 836 0.02 6.18 42.13
C VAL A 836 0.21 7.11 43.32
N ALA A 837 -0.83 7.25 44.13
CA ALA A 837 -0.82 8.04 45.35
C ALA A 837 -0.61 7.15 46.59
N THR A 838 0.61 7.19 47.14
CA THR A 838 0.97 6.48 48.37
C THR A 838 2.20 7.12 49.03
N SER A 839 2.29 7.03 50.35
CA SER A 839 3.46 7.43 51.14
C SER A 839 4.30 6.23 51.62
N ASP A 840 3.95 5.01 51.23
CA ASP A 840 4.74 3.83 51.58
C ASP A 840 6.03 3.75 50.73
N LYS A 841 7.18 3.71 51.39
CA LYS A 841 8.49 3.68 50.74
C LYS A 841 8.71 2.42 49.89
N VAL A 842 8.12 1.29 50.27
CA VAL A 842 8.26 0.03 49.52
C VAL A 842 7.50 0.13 48.21
N VAL A 843 6.22 0.56 48.28
CA VAL A 843 5.37 0.75 47.09
C VAL A 843 5.95 1.83 46.18
N GLN A 844 6.52 2.91 46.72
CA GLN A 844 7.18 3.95 45.93
C GLN A 844 8.37 3.43 45.13
N VAL A 845 9.25 2.61 45.73
CA VAL A 845 10.41 2.06 45.01
C VAL A 845 9.97 1.11 43.89
N ILE A 846 8.95 0.28 44.13
CA ILE A 846 8.40 -0.66 43.15
C ILE A 846 7.71 0.08 42.00
N THR A 847 6.88 1.08 42.33
CA THR A 847 6.14 1.90 41.36
C THR A 847 7.09 2.72 40.48
N TRP A 848 8.19 3.23 41.07
CA TRP A 848 9.22 3.95 40.32
C TRP A 848 9.98 3.01 39.38
N GLY A 849 10.29 1.79 39.83
CA GLY A 849 10.87 0.74 38.99
C GLY A 849 10.00 0.37 37.78
N LYS A 850 8.68 0.59 37.87
CA LYS A 850 7.69 0.36 36.79
C LYS A 850 7.35 1.62 35.97
N GLY A 851 8.01 2.76 36.22
CA GLY A 851 7.85 3.98 35.43
C GLY A 851 6.52 4.73 35.59
N ALA A 852 5.73 4.43 36.63
CA ALA A 852 4.54 5.18 36.97
C ALA A 852 4.90 6.43 37.81
N VAL A 853 4.10 7.50 37.69
CA VAL A 853 4.35 8.74 38.42
C VAL A 853 3.90 8.56 39.86
N ILE A 854 4.73 8.92 40.83
CA ILE A 854 4.42 8.77 42.25
C ILE A 854 3.97 10.10 42.81
N LEU A 855 2.88 10.05 43.57
CA LEU A 855 2.36 11.17 44.34
C LEU A 855 2.34 10.78 45.82
N SER A 856 3.00 11.54 46.68
CA SER A 856 2.90 11.31 48.12
C SER A 856 1.51 11.72 48.62
N ALA A 857 1.07 11.17 49.76
CA ALA A 857 -0.23 11.55 50.34
C ALA A 857 -0.33 13.05 50.62
N LYS A 858 0.78 13.68 51.02
CA LYS A 858 0.86 15.12 51.27
C LYS A 858 0.75 15.93 49.97
N ASN A 859 1.44 15.51 48.91
CA ASN A 859 1.36 16.21 47.62
C ASN A 859 -0.04 16.08 46.99
N LEU A 860 -0.70 14.93 47.16
CA LEU A 860 -2.08 14.75 46.74
C LEU A 860 -3.03 15.68 47.52
N LEU A 861 -2.84 15.85 48.83
CA LEU A 861 -3.63 16.78 49.63
C LEU A 861 -3.48 18.23 49.14
N GLU A 862 -2.24 18.67 48.92
CA GLU A 862 -1.95 20.02 48.40
C GLU A 862 -2.55 20.25 46.99
N GLU A 863 -2.60 19.20 46.16
CA GLU A 863 -3.23 19.27 44.84
C GLU A 863 -4.76 19.35 44.92
N VAL A 864 -5.38 18.55 45.80
CA VAL A 864 -6.82 18.56 46.06
C VAL A 864 -7.25 19.92 46.63
N GLU A 865 -6.55 20.46 47.62
CA GLU A 865 -6.84 21.77 48.21
C GLU A 865 -6.71 22.90 47.18
N ARG A 866 -5.70 22.82 46.30
CA ARG A 866 -5.51 23.77 45.20
C ARG A 866 -6.69 23.72 44.23
N ILE A 867 -7.12 22.53 43.83
CA ILE A 867 -8.27 22.35 42.94
C ILE A 867 -9.55 22.87 43.61
N ASP A 868 -9.79 22.55 44.87
CA ASP A 868 -10.94 23.06 45.63
C ASP A 868 -10.93 24.59 45.71
N SER A 869 -9.74 25.21 45.85
CA SER A 869 -9.60 26.67 45.83
C SER A 869 -9.91 27.27 44.45
N ILE A 870 -9.51 26.60 43.36
CA ILE A 870 -9.81 27.02 41.98
C ILE A 870 -11.31 26.89 41.72
N VAL A 871 -11.93 25.77 42.09
CA VAL A 871 -13.38 25.54 41.95
C VAL A 871 -14.18 26.59 42.72
N ARG A 872 -13.76 26.93 43.95
CA ARG A 872 -14.38 28.01 44.74
C ARG A 872 -14.20 29.38 44.08
N ASN A 873 -13.04 29.67 43.50
CA ASN A 873 -12.77 30.95 42.84
C ASN A 873 -13.48 31.09 41.48
N GLU A 874 -13.59 30.02 40.69
CA GLU A 874 -14.37 29.98 39.44
C GLU A 874 -15.87 30.16 39.71
N HIS A 875 -16.42 29.53 40.76
CA HIS A 875 -17.81 29.73 41.17
C HIS A 875 -18.08 31.16 41.70
N LEU A 876 -17.08 31.86 42.22
CA LEU A 876 -17.19 33.23 42.73
C LEU A 876 -16.85 34.31 41.67
N GLY A 877 -16.61 33.92 40.42
CA GLY A 877 -16.51 34.84 39.28
C GLY A 877 -15.37 35.86 39.37
N LYS A 878 -14.20 35.47 39.90
CA LYS A 878 -12.99 36.31 39.86
C LYS A 878 -11.83 35.56 39.23
N ASP A 879 -11.48 35.95 38.00
CA ASP A 879 -10.21 35.61 37.35
C ASP A 879 -9.02 36.06 38.21
N PRO A 880 -8.04 35.19 38.51
CA PRO A 880 -6.73 35.64 38.95
C PRO A 880 -5.71 35.51 37.82
N ALA A 881 -5.26 36.67 37.34
CA ALA A 881 -4.04 36.79 36.56
C ALA A 881 -2.81 36.40 37.41
N ALA A 882 -1.91 35.63 36.78
CA ALA A 882 -0.46 35.51 37.00
C ALA A 882 0.11 35.30 38.42
N GLY A 883 0.77 34.14 38.61
CA GLY A 883 1.85 33.93 39.59
C GLY A 883 2.74 32.74 39.16
N PRO A 884 4.08 32.84 39.21
CA PRO A 884 4.97 31.77 38.76
C PRO A 884 5.05 30.65 39.81
N ILE A 885 4.90 29.39 39.39
CA ILE A 885 5.15 28.22 40.24
C ILE A 885 6.64 27.91 40.22
N GLY A 886 7.24 27.90 41.41
CA GLY A 886 8.68 27.81 41.67
C GLY A 886 9.31 26.43 41.45
N THR A 887 10.53 26.50 40.92
CA THR A 887 11.76 25.76 41.30
C THR A 887 11.66 24.35 41.89
N ARG A 888 12.23 23.40 41.12
CA ARG A 888 12.98 22.21 41.56
C ARG A 888 13.65 22.44 42.93
N LEU A 889 13.37 21.57 43.89
CA LEU A 889 14.17 21.39 45.10
C LEU A 889 15.58 20.93 44.69
N GLU A 890 16.56 21.82 44.86
CA GLU A 890 17.98 21.46 44.90
C GLU A 890 18.25 20.66 46.17
N ILE A 891 18.98 19.56 46.01
CA ILE A 891 19.52 18.76 47.12
C ILE A 891 20.61 19.60 47.80
N PRO A 892 20.55 19.90 49.11
CA PRO A 892 21.65 20.56 49.79
C PRO A 892 22.84 19.59 49.90
N LYS A 893 24.01 20.02 49.40
CA LYS A 893 25.29 19.45 49.83
C LYS A 893 25.65 20.09 51.17
N GLU A 894 25.55 19.34 52.25
CA GLU A 894 26.38 19.54 53.44
C GLU A 894 26.49 18.23 54.24
N ILE A 895 27.73 17.77 54.40
CA ILE A 895 28.17 16.77 55.37
C ILE A 895 28.63 17.55 56.61
N SER A 896 28.53 16.90 57.79
CA SER A 896 29.02 17.31 59.13
C SER A 896 27.94 18.05 59.92
N GLU A 897 27.52 17.70 61.13
CA GLU A 897 28.14 17.02 62.27
C GLU A 897 27.04 16.41 63.17
N ASP A 898 27.41 15.33 63.88
CA ASP A 898 26.87 14.83 65.15
C ASP A 898 25.44 14.22 65.28
N ILE A 899 25.50 12.95 65.75
CA ILE A 899 24.49 12.06 66.39
C ILE A 899 23.74 11.11 65.46
#